data_AF-A0AAU5D5C7-F1
#
_entry.id   AF-A0AAU5D5C7-F1
#
_cell.length_a   1.000
_cell.length_b   1.000
_cell.length_c   1.000
_cell.angle_alpha   90.00
_cell.angle_beta   90.00
_cell.angle_gamma   90.00
#
_symmetry.space_group_name_H-M   'P 1'
#
loop_
_entity.id
_entity.type
_entity.pdbx_description
1 polymer ?
#
loop_
_entity_poly.entity_id
_entity_poly.type
_entity_poly.pdbx_seq_one_letter_code
_entity_poly.pdbx_strand_id
1 'polypeptide(L)'
;MSAVGSPGTQNAKLAGLAQQSRNFGFLLPHTPLLVAYGAAAESYVFSDPNTSLIKSRQFGETLAADLVRRARIRNAGTTQFERLKALDTEGYLHGNVGAAFHEVRAHGNDANHGDHDNSDDAFRALRSCFRLGVWYHRLLTGSREQIAFVPPDPARTPAARNQRLRDEVAQARKALEEARLTYQDQASKAEAEQAARAAAERELSAARAEQEGLARSIAALQEQLKHVEAAQEADYARQRRAEATDSSAASAAVAERARLLDNAEAAAREPLTEVQVRARLDQMLTEAGWQVQDIAEQNLWHQGDHRGNGVAVRETTTARGRADYVLYVDRRLVGVIEAKREGADLSAAEAQADRYADHPTDAQQRMLAWRREEPLPFRYVSDGGETRFRSTLDPDSRTRRLFSFHQPRTLARWIRQADEDPQAPSYRARLRWRMPALDERPLRPAQISAVRGVEDSVALGRGQQGMGQSRSLVQMATGAGKTFTAVTFSYRMLKHARAERVLFLVDRNNLGDQAVAEFENFITPDGARKFADLYHVQRLGAEGMKPSSKVVVSTVQRLYMELTGEHPTGALAEDAEGERPYDIPGPVEVGYNPDIPPESFDLLVVDECHRSIYGKWRSVLEYFDAPIVGLTATPVAQTFGYFNGNLVSEYTYQEAVADGVNVDFSVYEIGTRITAEGGVIAQGTIPVRDRRTRRQRYEDLDEDVEYGANQVGVGVISKDQLRTVIRTFRERLFTEIFPERGKRDGSNGELLWDEMYVPKTLIFAKNDNHAEEIVEVVRDVFGKGNDFCAKITHAAKKADERLADFRNLPQLRIAVTVDMIATGTDVKPLECLLFLRDVKSWAYFEQMKGRGARTLSLTEFEKVTPGVGPKTRFVIVDAVGVTQKKKLDAAPLERHTEKQVSLEKLLRKAGAGTIEEEEVSTLAARLAKLDIQMTPEERGEIEQLTGGCPLKEIIHGMVRAVSADDQQKVRDAAHLTGRDPEREVRALIDHAVRPLAAAPKLRARLLEMRRAKDILYDETSRDELVTAGAVVENEAASRDVVTSWRQYIDANRDEITALAIAFNADSDTPPADALRHLQNVARAIARPPRAWTPDRLWTAYEQVGEAALRVAQTRRTAADLLALLRYELAGGAERGAPQPIPHEERVRERYAAWLTRQHQAGVHFSDRQRWWLDHIAAATIERVRFDTADLDYAPFAARNGTDGFLAEFGERQAEHIIDELDRELSA
;
A
#
# COMPACT_ATOMS: atom_id res chain seq x y z
N MET A 1 -25.77 44.57 -38.73
CA MET A 1 -24.99 43.36 -39.08
C MET A 1 -24.60 42.69 -37.77
N SER A 2 -25.44 41.95 -37.04
CA SER A 2 -26.59 41.05 -37.33
C SER A 2 -26.18 39.59 -37.11
N ALA A 3 -26.81 38.95 -36.10
CA ALA A 3 -26.81 37.51 -35.79
C ALA A 3 -25.50 36.84 -35.27
N VAL A 4 -25.29 36.94 -33.95
CA VAL A 4 -24.71 35.84 -33.15
C VAL A 4 -25.77 35.45 -32.11
N GLY A 5 -26.28 34.23 -32.17
CA GLY A 5 -27.38 33.77 -31.32
C GLY A 5 -26.93 33.32 -29.94
N SER A 6 -27.73 33.62 -28.90
CA SER A 6 -27.48 33.22 -27.52
C SER A 6 -27.44 31.69 -27.35
N PRO A 7 -26.60 31.15 -26.43
CA PRO A 7 -26.41 29.69 -26.27
C PRO A 7 -27.67 28.89 -25.91
N GLY A 8 -28.75 29.54 -25.47
CA GLY A 8 -30.04 28.89 -25.20
C GLY A 8 -30.77 28.33 -26.44
N THR A 9 -30.52 28.85 -27.65
CA THR A 9 -31.27 28.42 -28.86
C THR A 9 -30.66 27.22 -29.59
N GLN A 10 -29.38 26.90 -29.37
CA GLN A 10 -28.78 25.68 -29.92
C GLN A 10 -29.25 24.42 -29.15
N ASN A 11 -29.35 24.51 -27.82
CA ASN A 11 -29.79 23.40 -26.97
C ASN A 11 -31.25 22.98 -27.27
N ALA A 12 -32.14 23.94 -27.57
CA ALA A 12 -33.54 23.66 -27.90
C ALA A 12 -33.73 22.86 -29.22
N LYS A 13 -32.85 23.07 -30.22
CA LYS A 13 -32.93 22.34 -31.50
C LYS A 13 -32.32 20.93 -31.40
N LEU A 14 -31.25 20.77 -30.63
CA LEU A 14 -30.67 19.46 -30.29
C LEU A 14 -31.63 18.60 -29.46
N ALA A 15 -32.34 19.19 -28.50
CA ALA A 15 -33.41 18.51 -27.76
C ALA A 15 -34.54 18.02 -28.69
N GLY A 16 -34.90 18.81 -29.72
CA GLY A 16 -35.86 18.41 -30.75
C GLY A 16 -35.43 17.20 -31.59
N LEU A 17 -34.13 16.99 -31.79
CA LEU A 17 -33.57 15.80 -32.46
C LEU A 17 -33.49 14.58 -31.52
N ALA A 18 -33.10 14.79 -30.27
CA ALA A 18 -33.12 13.74 -29.25
C ALA A 18 -34.52 13.20 -28.96
N GLN A 19 -35.57 14.03 -29.13
CA GLN A 19 -36.97 13.61 -29.07
C GLN A 19 -37.44 12.80 -30.30
N GLN A 20 -36.69 12.81 -31.41
CA GLN A 20 -37.04 12.09 -32.64
C GLN A 20 -36.42 10.69 -32.71
N SER A 21 -35.21 10.49 -32.16
CA SER A 21 -34.58 9.16 -32.07
C SER A 21 -35.03 8.41 -30.81
N ARG A 22 -35.79 7.33 -31.01
CA ARG A 22 -36.21 6.44 -29.92
C ARG A 22 -35.04 5.64 -29.33
N ASN A 23 -34.02 5.38 -30.14
CA ASN A 23 -32.89 4.53 -29.77
C ASN A 23 -31.70 5.29 -29.16
N PHE A 24 -31.49 6.57 -29.46
CA PHE A 24 -30.27 7.29 -29.03
C PHE A 24 -30.53 8.53 -28.17
N GLY A 25 -31.78 8.95 -27.95
CA GLY A 25 -32.12 10.15 -27.16
C GLY A 25 -31.54 10.17 -25.73
N PHE A 26 -31.36 9.02 -25.09
CA PHE A 26 -30.80 8.92 -23.73
C PHE A 26 -29.30 9.32 -23.65
N LEU A 27 -28.60 9.43 -24.78
CA LEU A 27 -27.19 9.86 -24.83
C LEU A 27 -27.02 11.38 -24.75
N LEU A 28 -28.11 12.16 -24.82
CA LEU A 28 -28.06 13.63 -24.83
C LEU A 28 -27.31 14.25 -23.63
N PRO A 29 -27.45 13.76 -22.38
CA PRO A 29 -26.70 14.29 -21.24
C PRO A 29 -25.18 14.02 -21.31
N HIS A 30 -24.74 13.09 -22.16
CA HIS A 30 -23.36 12.60 -22.22
C HIS A 30 -22.59 13.15 -23.40
N THR A 31 -23.16 13.07 -24.61
CA THR A 31 -22.50 13.50 -25.85
C THR A 31 -23.53 13.77 -26.95
N PRO A 32 -23.82 15.05 -27.28
CA PRO A 32 -24.76 15.41 -28.35
C PRO A 32 -24.42 14.81 -29.72
N LEU A 33 -23.13 14.66 -30.06
CA LEU A 33 -22.71 14.01 -31.31
C LEU A 33 -23.13 12.54 -31.40
N LEU A 34 -23.13 11.79 -30.29
CA LEU A 34 -23.56 10.38 -30.32
C LEU A 34 -25.06 10.27 -30.61
N VAL A 35 -25.88 11.17 -30.06
CA VAL A 35 -27.30 11.27 -30.42
C VAL A 35 -27.45 11.56 -31.91
N ALA A 36 -26.72 12.53 -32.44
CA ALA A 36 -26.82 12.94 -33.84
C ALA A 36 -26.36 11.84 -34.82
N TYR A 37 -25.24 11.16 -34.53
CA TYR A 37 -24.75 10.06 -35.35
C TYR A 37 -25.66 8.82 -35.28
N GLY A 38 -26.16 8.48 -34.10
CA GLY A 38 -27.10 7.36 -33.91
C GLY A 38 -28.45 7.61 -34.58
N ALA A 39 -29.02 8.81 -34.40
CA ALA A 39 -30.28 9.22 -35.05
C ALA A 39 -30.18 9.27 -36.58
N ALA A 40 -29.01 9.66 -37.12
CA ALA A 40 -28.75 9.61 -38.56
C ALA A 40 -28.64 8.16 -39.05
N ALA A 41 -27.90 7.29 -38.36
CA ALA A 41 -27.84 5.88 -38.72
C ALA A 41 -29.23 5.22 -38.71
N GLU A 42 -30.05 5.55 -37.70
CA GLU A 42 -31.44 5.08 -37.55
C GLU A 42 -32.37 5.54 -38.68
N SER A 43 -32.21 6.76 -39.20
CA SER A 43 -33.06 7.28 -40.27
C SER A 43 -32.71 6.75 -41.66
N TYR A 44 -31.44 6.42 -41.91
CA TYR A 44 -30.98 5.94 -43.22
C TYR A 44 -31.04 4.41 -43.42
N VAL A 45 -31.18 3.61 -42.36
CA VAL A 45 -30.96 2.14 -42.38
C VAL A 45 -31.66 1.36 -43.49
N PHE A 46 -32.81 1.84 -43.99
CA PHE A 46 -33.58 1.24 -45.10
C PHE A 46 -33.72 2.14 -46.35
N SER A 47 -33.26 3.38 -46.31
CA SER A 47 -33.37 4.34 -47.43
C SER A 47 -32.05 4.64 -48.11
N ASP A 48 -30.95 4.49 -47.36
CA ASP A 48 -29.56 4.60 -47.80
C ASP A 48 -28.69 3.79 -46.80
N PRO A 49 -28.70 2.45 -46.89
CA PRO A 49 -27.87 1.56 -46.06
C PRO A 49 -26.40 1.98 -46.00
N ASN A 50 -25.84 2.46 -47.11
CA ASN A 50 -24.45 2.89 -47.20
C ASN A 50 -24.18 4.10 -46.28
N THR A 51 -25.02 5.15 -46.36
CA THR A 51 -24.94 6.29 -45.43
C THR A 51 -25.21 5.87 -43.97
N SER A 52 -26.11 4.91 -43.72
CA SER A 52 -26.35 4.38 -42.37
C SER A 52 -25.10 3.71 -41.77
N LEU A 53 -24.35 2.95 -42.58
CA LEU A 53 -23.07 2.33 -42.20
C LEU A 53 -21.99 3.37 -41.92
N ILE A 54 -21.86 4.40 -42.76
CA ILE A 54 -20.95 5.53 -42.53
C ILE A 54 -21.27 6.25 -41.21
N LYS A 55 -22.55 6.52 -40.92
CA LYS A 55 -22.96 7.16 -39.66
C LYS A 55 -22.74 6.28 -38.44
N SER A 56 -22.96 4.97 -38.58
CA SER A 56 -22.64 3.97 -37.54
C SER A 56 -21.16 3.95 -37.20
N ARG A 57 -20.28 4.00 -38.22
CA ARG A 57 -18.84 4.13 -38.01
C ARG A 57 -18.46 5.41 -37.26
N GLN A 58 -18.99 6.55 -37.69
CA GLN A 58 -18.72 7.84 -37.05
C GLN A 58 -19.20 7.89 -35.58
N PHE A 59 -20.31 7.22 -35.25
CA PHE A 59 -20.73 6.97 -33.87
C PHE A 59 -19.65 6.22 -33.08
N GLY A 60 -19.19 5.07 -33.59
CA GLY A 60 -18.17 4.25 -32.93
C GLY A 60 -16.80 4.93 -32.77
N GLU A 61 -16.38 5.73 -33.76
CA GLU A 61 -15.15 6.54 -33.69
C GLU A 61 -15.25 7.66 -32.65
N THR A 62 -16.40 8.36 -32.60
CA THR A 62 -16.68 9.42 -31.62
C THR A 62 -16.72 8.88 -30.19
N LEU A 63 -17.37 7.73 -29.98
CA LEU A 63 -17.53 7.10 -28.67
C LEU A 63 -16.17 6.65 -28.10
N ALA A 64 -15.35 5.95 -28.91
CA ALA A 64 -14.00 5.54 -28.51
C ALA A 64 -13.09 6.75 -28.21
N ALA A 65 -13.22 7.84 -28.98
CA ALA A 65 -12.45 9.06 -28.75
C ALA A 65 -12.85 9.80 -27.46
N ASP A 66 -14.15 9.86 -27.11
CA ASP A 66 -14.59 10.47 -25.86
C ASP A 66 -14.20 9.61 -24.64
N LEU A 67 -14.29 8.28 -24.76
CA LEU A 67 -13.90 7.39 -23.66
C LEU A 67 -12.39 7.42 -23.38
N VAL A 68 -11.52 7.35 -24.40
CA VAL A 68 -10.04 7.49 -24.23
C VAL A 68 -9.69 8.77 -23.47
N ARG A 69 -10.40 9.86 -23.77
CA ARG A 69 -10.23 11.18 -23.14
C ARG A 69 -10.69 11.17 -21.68
N ARG A 70 -11.85 10.60 -21.36
CA ARG A 70 -12.37 10.49 -19.98
C ARG A 70 -11.54 9.53 -19.11
N ALA A 71 -11.10 8.42 -19.69
CA ALA A 71 -10.19 7.45 -19.08
C ALA A 71 -8.74 7.97 -18.92
N ARG A 72 -8.43 9.13 -19.53
CA ARG A 72 -7.12 9.82 -19.47
C ARG A 72 -5.95 8.96 -19.96
N ILE A 73 -6.21 8.09 -20.93
CA ILE A 73 -5.21 7.13 -21.43
C ILE A 73 -4.16 7.87 -22.26
N ARG A 74 -2.91 7.81 -21.81
CA ARG A 74 -1.77 8.42 -22.50
C ARG A 74 -1.35 7.54 -23.68
N ASN A 75 -0.92 8.17 -24.78
CA ASN A 75 -0.40 7.51 -25.98
C ASN A 75 -1.40 6.61 -26.74
N ALA A 76 -2.72 6.83 -26.61
CA ALA A 76 -3.77 6.06 -27.29
C ALA A 76 -3.87 6.24 -28.83
N GLY A 77 -2.87 6.85 -29.48
CA GLY A 77 -2.83 7.08 -30.93
C GLY A 77 -3.89 8.04 -31.49
N THR A 78 -3.90 8.18 -32.82
CA THR A 78 -4.84 9.04 -33.55
C THR A 78 -5.92 8.23 -34.27
N THR A 79 -5.65 6.96 -34.58
CA THR A 79 -6.61 6.07 -35.25
C THR A 79 -7.58 5.44 -34.25
N GLN A 80 -8.77 5.07 -34.72
CA GLN A 80 -9.72 4.31 -33.91
C GLN A 80 -9.14 2.96 -33.42
N PHE A 81 -8.22 2.34 -34.17
CA PHE A 81 -7.62 1.06 -33.80
C PHE A 81 -6.71 1.20 -32.56
N GLU A 82 -5.82 2.18 -32.58
CA GLU A 82 -4.93 2.46 -31.44
C GLU A 82 -5.73 2.84 -30.19
N ARG A 83 -6.81 3.61 -30.35
CA ARG A 83 -7.70 4.00 -29.25
C ARG A 83 -8.40 2.81 -28.62
N LEU A 84 -8.94 1.90 -29.43
CA LEU A 84 -9.56 0.67 -28.94
C LEU A 84 -8.54 -0.25 -28.26
N LYS A 85 -7.35 -0.43 -28.86
CA LYS A 85 -6.26 -1.20 -28.25
C LYS A 85 -5.80 -0.61 -26.91
N ALA A 86 -5.76 0.71 -26.80
CA ALA A 86 -5.37 1.40 -25.57
C ALA A 86 -6.45 1.26 -24.47
N LEU A 87 -7.75 1.36 -24.84
CA LEU A 87 -8.87 1.08 -23.94
C LEU A 87 -8.89 -0.38 -23.46
N ASP A 88 -8.57 -1.32 -24.34
CA ASP A 88 -8.45 -2.76 -24.06
C ASP A 88 -7.31 -3.04 -23.07
N THR A 89 -6.11 -2.50 -23.34
CA THR A 89 -4.91 -2.64 -22.48
C THR A 89 -5.13 -2.04 -21.08
N GLU A 90 -5.96 -1.01 -20.97
CA GLU A 90 -6.29 -0.32 -19.72
C GLU A 90 -7.55 -0.89 -19.03
N GLY A 91 -8.12 -1.99 -19.53
CA GLY A 91 -9.22 -2.70 -18.88
C GLY A 91 -10.61 -2.06 -19.01
N TYR A 92 -10.88 -1.32 -20.09
CA TYR A 92 -12.22 -0.73 -20.33
C TYR A 92 -13.13 -1.59 -21.23
N LEU A 93 -12.58 -2.47 -22.06
CA LEU A 93 -13.33 -3.23 -23.07
C LEU A 93 -13.60 -4.68 -22.64
N HIS A 94 -14.55 -4.88 -21.73
CA HIS A 94 -14.93 -6.20 -21.26
C HIS A 94 -15.96 -6.90 -22.17
N GLY A 95 -15.91 -8.24 -22.21
CA GLY A 95 -16.90 -9.09 -22.85
C GLY A 95 -17.18 -8.74 -24.32
N ASN A 96 -18.47 -8.63 -24.68
CA ASN A 96 -18.90 -8.43 -26.07
C ASN A 96 -18.76 -6.97 -26.58
N VAL A 97 -18.21 -6.05 -25.79
CA VAL A 97 -18.09 -4.62 -26.15
C VAL A 97 -17.05 -4.42 -27.27
N GLY A 98 -15.88 -5.04 -27.15
CA GLY A 98 -14.84 -4.99 -28.20
C GLY A 98 -15.33 -5.55 -29.55
N ALA A 99 -16.11 -6.64 -29.51
CA ALA A 99 -16.74 -7.22 -30.70
C ALA A 99 -17.75 -6.26 -31.36
N ALA A 100 -18.56 -5.53 -30.59
CA ALA A 100 -19.50 -4.55 -31.14
C ALA A 100 -18.79 -3.35 -31.80
N PHE A 101 -17.67 -2.88 -31.23
CA PHE A 101 -16.81 -1.88 -31.88
C PHE A 101 -16.20 -2.42 -33.18
N HIS A 102 -15.76 -3.67 -33.20
CA HIS A 102 -15.20 -4.31 -34.39
C HIS A 102 -16.25 -4.48 -35.50
N GLU A 103 -17.47 -4.91 -35.17
CA GLU A 103 -18.60 -5.06 -36.10
C GLU A 103 -18.96 -3.73 -36.77
N VAL A 104 -19.12 -2.66 -35.98
CA VAL A 104 -19.39 -1.30 -36.48
C VAL A 104 -18.26 -0.78 -37.37
N ARG A 105 -17.01 -1.10 -37.04
CA ARG A 105 -15.83 -0.74 -37.85
C ARG A 105 -15.73 -1.53 -39.14
N ALA A 106 -16.04 -2.83 -39.12
CA ALA A 106 -15.94 -3.73 -40.27
C ALA A 106 -16.92 -3.31 -41.37
N HIS A 107 -18.23 -3.30 -41.06
CA HIS A 107 -19.25 -2.88 -42.01
C HIS A 107 -19.06 -1.41 -42.46
N GLY A 108 -18.53 -0.55 -41.59
CA GLY A 108 -18.15 0.83 -41.93
C GLY A 108 -16.87 0.98 -42.76
N ASN A 109 -16.07 -0.08 -42.95
CA ASN A 109 -14.98 -0.11 -43.95
C ASN A 109 -15.52 -0.60 -45.29
N ASP A 110 -16.39 -1.61 -45.31
CA ASP A 110 -16.97 -2.17 -46.53
C ASP A 110 -17.74 -1.09 -47.31
N ALA A 111 -18.56 -0.30 -46.60
CA ALA A 111 -19.25 0.91 -47.07
C ALA A 111 -18.34 2.00 -47.69
N ASN A 112 -17.06 2.05 -47.30
CA ASN A 112 -16.08 3.02 -47.81
C ASN A 112 -15.30 2.50 -49.04
N HIS A 113 -15.45 1.21 -49.39
CA HIS A 113 -14.71 0.57 -50.48
C HIS A 113 -15.59 0.17 -51.68
N GLY A 114 -16.91 0.38 -51.61
CA GLY A 114 -17.86 0.27 -52.72
C GLY A 114 -19.29 0.62 -52.27
N ASP A 115 -20.25 0.68 -53.20
CA ASP A 115 -21.68 0.87 -52.88
C ASP A 115 -22.24 -0.39 -52.18
N HIS A 116 -22.04 -0.48 -50.86
CA HIS A 116 -22.48 -1.63 -50.04
C HIS A 116 -23.93 -1.48 -49.59
N ASP A 117 -24.86 -1.68 -50.53
CA ASP A 117 -26.28 -1.37 -50.37
C ASP A 117 -27.08 -2.48 -49.63
N ASN A 118 -26.56 -2.97 -48.50
CA ASN A 118 -27.17 -4.04 -47.70
C ASN A 118 -27.85 -3.52 -46.43
N SER A 119 -29.19 -3.48 -46.42
CA SER A 119 -29.99 -3.08 -45.25
C SER A 119 -29.81 -3.98 -44.03
N ASP A 120 -29.48 -5.27 -44.18
CA ASP A 120 -29.28 -6.17 -43.04
C ASP A 120 -27.98 -5.85 -42.29
N ASP A 121 -26.91 -5.52 -43.02
CA ASP A 121 -25.63 -5.11 -42.41
C ASP A 121 -25.77 -3.72 -41.76
N ALA A 122 -26.48 -2.79 -42.41
CA ALA A 122 -26.81 -1.50 -41.82
C ALA A 122 -27.62 -1.64 -40.52
N PHE A 123 -28.60 -2.56 -40.48
CA PHE A 123 -29.40 -2.84 -39.29
C PHE A 123 -28.59 -3.50 -38.17
N ARG A 124 -27.65 -4.41 -38.49
CA ARG A 124 -26.70 -4.99 -37.52
C ARG A 124 -25.78 -3.93 -36.93
N ALA A 125 -25.16 -3.10 -37.77
CA ALA A 125 -24.32 -2.00 -37.33
C ALA A 125 -25.09 -1.01 -36.44
N LEU A 126 -26.32 -0.64 -36.81
CA LEU A 126 -27.21 0.20 -36.00
C LEU A 126 -27.50 -0.43 -34.62
N ARG A 127 -27.79 -1.73 -34.57
CA ARG A 127 -28.04 -2.46 -33.32
C ARG A 127 -26.78 -2.51 -32.43
N SER A 128 -25.59 -2.64 -33.02
CA SER A 128 -24.34 -2.61 -32.26
C SER A 128 -23.94 -1.20 -31.83
N CYS A 129 -24.24 -0.15 -32.61
CA CYS A 129 -24.19 1.25 -32.14
C CYS A 129 -25.11 1.47 -30.94
N PHE A 130 -26.35 0.96 -30.97
CA PHE A 130 -27.26 1.04 -29.82
C PHE A 130 -26.68 0.35 -28.58
N ARG A 131 -26.17 -0.87 -28.72
CA ARG A 131 -25.52 -1.61 -27.61
C ARG A 131 -24.33 -0.85 -27.03
N LEU A 132 -23.47 -0.28 -27.87
CA LEU A 132 -22.35 0.57 -27.46
C LEU A 132 -22.84 1.85 -26.75
N GLY A 133 -23.92 2.46 -27.22
CA GLY A 133 -24.56 3.61 -26.56
C GLY A 133 -25.07 3.26 -25.16
N VAL A 134 -25.82 2.16 -25.01
CA VAL A 134 -26.32 1.72 -23.70
C VAL A 134 -25.16 1.39 -22.76
N TRP A 135 -24.15 0.65 -23.23
CA TRP A 135 -22.93 0.38 -22.46
C TRP A 135 -22.25 1.68 -22.00
N TYR A 136 -22.06 2.65 -22.90
CA TYR A 136 -21.41 3.92 -22.59
C TYR A 136 -22.17 4.75 -21.55
N HIS A 137 -23.50 4.82 -21.67
CA HIS A 137 -24.35 5.46 -20.66
C HIS A 137 -24.22 4.80 -19.28
N ARG A 138 -24.24 3.46 -19.21
CA ARG A 138 -24.08 2.72 -17.95
C ARG A 138 -22.69 2.92 -17.35
N LEU A 139 -21.64 2.90 -18.17
CA LEU A 139 -20.26 3.15 -17.75
C LEU A 139 -20.09 4.55 -17.11
N LEU A 140 -20.71 5.58 -17.70
CA LEU A 140 -20.63 6.97 -17.19
C LEU A 140 -21.49 7.23 -15.95
N THR A 141 -22.61 6.51 -15.78
CA THR A 141 -23.60 6.81 -14.73
C THR A 141 -23.62 5.80 -13.58
N GLY A 142 -23.04 4.61 -13.77
CA GLY A 142 -23.29 3.43 -12.92
C GLY A 142 -24.71 2.85 -13.06
N SER A 143 -25.54 3.38 -13.97
CA SER A 143 -26.94 2.96 -14.11
C SER A 143 -27.06 1.47 -14.49
N ARG A 144 -28.01 0.79 -13.84
CA ARG A 144 -28.44 -0.58 -14.18
C ARG A 144 -29.85 -0.59 -14.77
N GLU A 145 -30.29 0.52 -15.37
CA GLU A 145 -31.55 0.55 -16.11
C GLU A 145 -31.48 -0.25 -17.41
N GLN A 146 -32.59 -0.92 -17.74
CA GLN A 146 -32.73 -1.67 -18.98
C GLN A 146 -33.28 -0.73 -20.07
N ILE A 147 -32.48 -0.49 -21.09
CA ILE A 147 -32.85 0.34 -22.24
C ILE A 147 -32.99 -0.61 -23.44
N ALA A 148 -34.22 -0.79 -23.92
CA ALA A 148 -34.52 -1.74 -24.99
C ALA A 148 -34.36 -1.11 -26.38
N PHE A 149 -33.80 -1.88 -27.33
CA PHE A 149 -33.75 -1.47 -28.74
C PHE A 149 -35.14 -1.53 -29.36
N VAL A 150 -35.55 -0.46 -30.05
CA VAL A 150 -36.80 -0.39 -30.80
C VAL A 150 -36.48 -0.48 -32.28
N PRO A 151 -36.74 -1.60 -32.97
CA PRO A 151 -36.46 -1.71 -34.40
C PRO A 151 -37.14 -0.60 -35.21
N PRO A 152 -36.42 0.13 -36.07
CA PRO A 152 -37.04 1.05 -37.03
C PRO A 152 -37.97 0.28 -37.98
N ASP A 153 -39.08 0.92 -38.38
CA ASP A 153 -40.18 0.32 -39.15
C ASP A 153 -39.96 0.50 -40.67
N PRO A 154 -39.72 -0.58 -41.46
CA PRO A 154 -39.50 -0.47 -42.90
C PRO A 154 -40.68 0.18 -43.64
N ALA A 155 -41.91 -0.01 -43.16
CA ALA A 155 -43.12 0.50 -43.81
C ALA A 155 -43.33 2.02 -43.63
N ARG A 156 -42.57 2.66 -42.73
CA ARG A 156 -42.56 4.12 -42.54
C ARG A 156 -41.44 4.83 -43.32
N THR A 157 -40.63 4.09 -44.07
CA THR A 157 -39.51 4.67 -44.82
C THR A 157 -40.02 5.45 -46.04
N PRO A 158 -39.43 6.62 -46.36
CA PRO A 158 -39.81 7.38 -47.55
C PRO A 158 -39.65 6.58 -48.85
N ALA A 159 -38.69 5.66 -48.91
CA ALA A 159 -38.47 4.78 -50.06
C ALA A 159 -39.64 3.80 -50.28
N ALA A 160 -40.04 3.03 -49.25
CA ALA A 160 -41.14 2.06 -49.38
C ALA A 160 -42.49 2.74 -49.67
N ARG A 161 -42.74 3.93 -49.10
CA ARG A 161 -43.94 4.73 -49.39
C ARG A 161 -43.96 5.23 -50.85
N ASN A 162 -42.82 5.71 -51.36
CA ASN A 162 -42.69 6.11 -52.77
C ASN A 162 -42.79 4.93 -53.73
N GLN A 163 -42.28 3.74 -53.37
CA GLN A 163 -42.41 2.53 -54.16
C GLN A 163 -43.90 2.15 -54.31
N ARG A 164 -44.65 2.07 -53.21
CA ARG A 164 -46.10 1.81 -53.24
C ARG A 164 -46.87 2.83 -54.08
N LEU A 165 -46.60 4.12 -53.91
CA LEU A 165 -47.23 5.18 -54.72
C LEU A 165 -46.89 5.05 -56.21
N ARG A 166 -45.67 4.64 -56.57
CA ARG A 166 -45.29 4.36 -57.97
C ARG A 166 -46.03 3.14 -58.51
N ASP A 167 -46.15 2.08 -57.72
CA ASP A 167 -46.83 0.85 -58.10
C ASP A 167 -48.35 1.05 -58.22
N GLU A 168 -48.96 1.83 -57.32
CA GLU A 168 -50.36 2.28 -57.38
C GLU A 168 -50.61 3.18 -58.61
N VAL A 169 -49.72 4.14 -58.89
CA VAL A 169 -49.80 4.97 -60.11
C VAL A 169 -49.58 4.12 -61.38
N ALA A 170 -48.72 3.09 -61.34
CA ALA A 170 -48.51 2.18 -62.46
C ALA A 170 -49.73 1.27 -62.69
N GLN A 171 -50.35 0.74 -61.64
CA GLN A 171 -51.61 0.00 -61.73
C GLN A 171 -52.75 0.90 -62.23
N ALA A 172 -52.88 2.13 -61.73
CA ALA A 172 -53.87 3.09 -62.18
C ALA A 172 -53.67 3.45 -63.67
N ARG A 173 -52.42 3.64 -64.12
CA ARG A 173 -52.09 3.83 -65.54
C ARG A 173 -52.48 2.62 -66.39
N LYS A 174 -52.16 1.41 -65.93
CA LYS A 174 -52.48 0.16 -66.66
C LYS A 174 -53.98 -0.07 -66.75
N ALA A 175 -54.73 0.15 -65.67
CA ALA A 175 -56.19 0.10 -65.67
C ALA A 175 -56.82 1.16 -66.59
N LEU A 176 -56.23 2.36 -66.66
CA LEU A 176 -56.65 3.41 -67.60
C LEU A 176 -56.37 3.02 -69.06
N GLU A 177 -55.26 2.32 -69.32
CA GLU A 177 -54.85 1.85 -70.65
C GLU A 177 -55.73 0.68 -71.14
N GLU A 178 -56.06 -0.25 -70.24
CA GLU A 178 -57.03 -1.32 -70.47
C GLU A 178 -58.45 -0.74 -70.72
N ALA A 179 -58.89 0.25 -69.94
CA ALA A 179 -60.14 0.99 -70.19
C ALA A 179 -60.12 1.82 -71.50
N ARG A 180 -58.93 2.18 -71.98
CA ARG A 180 -58.75 2.91 -73.25
C ARG A 180 -59.17 2.05 -74.45
N LEU A 181 -58.85 0.76 -74.41
CA LEU A 181 -59.16 -0.24 -75.44
C LEU A 181 -60.66 -0.61 -75.50
N THR A 182 -61.43 -0.39 -74.43
CA THR A 182 -62.81 -0.91 -74.31
C THR A 182 -63.92 0.09 -74.71
N TYR A 183 -63.64 1.38 -74.85
CA TYR A 183 -64.67 2.42 -75.07
C TYR A 183 -64.37 3.35 -76.26
N GLN A 184 -65.34 3.52 -77.16
CA GLN A 184 -65.18 4.25 -78.43
C GLN A 184 -65.47 5.77 -78.40
N ASP A 185 -66.03 6.32 -77.33
CA ASP A 185 -66.41 7.74 -77.30
C ASP A 185 -65.23 8.66 -76.89
N GLN A 186 -64.93 9.66 -77.71
CA GLN A 186 -63.66 10.40 -77.65
C GLN A 186 -63.73 11.76 -76.92
N ALA A 187 -64.90 12.36 -76.75
CA ALA A 187 -65.02 13.72 -76.24
C ALA A 187 -64.83 13.83 -74.71
N SER A 188 -65.52 13.00 -73.92
CA SER A 188 -65.43 13.01 -72.44
C SER A 188 -64.14 12.41 -71.89
N LYS A 189 -63.41 11.62 -72.70
CA LYS A 189 -62.14 11.01 -72.32
C LYS A 189 -61.00 12.03 -72.16
N ALA A 190 -61.00 13.10 -72.93
CA ALA A 190 -59.91 14.09 -72.90
C ALA A 190 -59.85 14.87 -71.57
N GLU A 191 -61.00 15.35 -71.08
CA GLU A 191 -61.09 16.06 -69.80
C GLU A 191 -60.76 15.14 -68.61
N ALA A 192 -61.24 13.89 -68.64
CA ALA A 192 -60.91 12.89 -67.61
C ALA A 192 -59.42 12.52 -67.60
N GLU A 193 -58.79 12.35 -68.77
CA GLU A 193 -57.34 12.09 -68.87
C GLU A 193 -56.51 13.30 -68.41
N GLN A 194 -56.96 14.52 -68.70
CA GLN A 194 -56.30 15.76 -68.27
C GLN A 194 -56.44 15.99 -66.75
N ALA A 195 -57.62 15.71 -66.18
CA ALA A 195 -57.85 15.77 -64.73
C ALA A 195 -57.05 14.71 -63.96
N ALA A 196 -57.00 13.47 -64.46
CA ALA A 196 -56.21 12.39 -63.87
C ALA A 196 -54.70 12.65 -63.96
N ARG A 197 -54.20 13.18 -65.09
CA ARG A 197 -52.80 13.63 -65.19
C ARG A 197 -52.49 14.76 -64.23
N ALA A 198 -53.36 15.78 -64.14
CA ALA A 198 -53.17 16.90 -63.22
C ALA A 198 -53.22 16.46 -61.74
N ALA A 199 -54.01 15.44 -61.39
CA ALA A 199 -54.02 14.86 -60.04
C ALA A 199 -52.72 14.08 -59.76
N ALA A 200 -52.31 13.20 -60.69
CA ALA A 200 -51.06 12.44 -60.55
C ALA A 200 -49.81 13.34 -60.54
N GLU A 201 -49.78 14.42 -61.30
CA GLU A 201 -48.70 15.42 -61.26
C GLU A 201 -48.72 16.24 -59.97
N ARG A 202 -49.88 16.50 -59.37
CA ARG A 202 -49.97 17.11 -58.02
C ARG A 202 -49.45 16.17 -56.94
N GLU A 203 -49.79 14.89 -56.96
CA GLU A 203 -49.20 13.92 -56.00
C GLU A 203 -47.70 13.71 -56.23
N LEU A 204 -47.25 13.62 -57.49
CA LEU A 204 -45.83 13.46 -57.80
C LEU A 204 -45.02 14.72 -57.44
N SER A 205 -45.59 15.93 -57.58
CA SER A 205 -44.96 17.17 -57.16
C SER A 205 -45.02 17.38 -55.64
N ALA A 206 -46.07 16.94 -54.96
CA ALA A 206 -46.13 16.89 -53.50
C ALA A 206 -45.07 15.92 -52.94
N ALA A 207 -44.94 14.73 -53.51
CA ALA A 207 -43.91 13.74 -53.13
C ALA A 207 -42.48 14.26 -53.41
N ARG A 208 -42.26 14.96 -54.53
CA ARG A 208 -40.98 15.64 -54.81
C ARG A 208 -40.70 16.79 -53.83
N ALA A 209 -41.70 17.59 -53.47
CA ALA A 209 -41.55 18.66 -52.49
C ALA A 209 -41.28 18.10 -51.08
N GLU A 210 -41.88 16.96 -50.71
CA GLU A 210 -41.60 16.23 -49.47
C GLU A 210 -40.17 15.65 -49.50
N GLN A 211 -39.73 15.08 -50.64
CA GLN A 211 -38.36 14.59 -50.85
C GLN A 211 -37.31 15.73 -50.77
N GLU A 212 -37.56 16.87 -51.39
CA GLU A 212 -36.70 18.05 -51.28
C GLU A 212 -36.73 18.68 -49.88
N GLY A 213 -37.85 18.60 -49.17
CA GLY A 213 -37.96 19.02 -47.77
C GLY A 213 -37.15 18.12 -46.83
N LEU A 214 -37.17 16.81 -47.08
CA LEU A 214 -36.35 15.84 -46.38
C LEU A 214 -34.87 16.04 -46.69
N ALA A 215 -34.50 16.20 -47.97
CA ALA A 215 -33.12 16.48 -48.39
C ALA A 215 -32.58 17.80 -47.81
N ARG A 216 -33.42 18.85 -47.73
CA ARG A 216 -33.07 20.11 -47.03
C ARG A 216 -32.89 19.92 -45.53
N SER A 217 -33.73 19.11 -44.89
CA SER A 217 -33.61 18.79 -43.47
C SER A 217 -32.33 17.99 -43.17
N ILE A 218 -31.98 17.06 -44.07
CA ILE A 218 -30.73 16.28 -44.07
C ILE A 218 -29.50 17.18 -44.23
N ALA A 219 -29.51 18.09 -45.20
CA ALA A 219 -28.39 19.02 -45.41
C ALA A 219 -28.20 19.96 -44.20
N ALA A 220 -29.30 20.50 -43.65
CA ALA A 220 -29.27 21.31 -42.44
C ALA A 220 -28.74 20.52 -41.22
N LEU A 221 -29.06 19.23 -41.11
CA LEU A 221 -28.51 18.32 -40.10
C LEU A 221 -27.00 18.10 -40.25
N GLN A 222 -26.51 17.90 -41.48
CA GLN A 222 -25.08 17.74 -41.77
C GLN A 222 -24.26 19.01 -41.46
N GLU A 223 -24.81 20.19 -41.72
CA GLU A 223 -24.15 21.46 -41.39
C GLU A 223 -24.18 21.75 -39.88
N GLN A 224 -25.28 21.43 -39.19
CA GLN A 224 -25.36 21.49 -37.73
C GLN A 224 -24.34 20.56 -37.05
N LEU A 225 -24.12 19.35 -37.59
CA LEU A 225 -23.17 18.37 -37.04
C LEU A 225 -21.74 18.96 -36.94
N LYS A 226 -21.27 19.61 -38.01
CA LYS A 226 -19.96 20.28 -38.06
C LYS A 226 -19.81 21.37 -36.99
N HIS A 227 -20.88 22.10 -36.70
CA HIS A 227 -20.88 23.12 -35.64
C HIS A 227 -20.82 22.50 -34.24
N VAL A 228 -21.49 21.37 -34.01
CA VAL A 228 -21.41 20.65 -32.73
C VAL A 228 -20.02 20.05 -32.52
N GLU A 229 -19.38 19.50 -33.56
CA GLU A 229 -18.00 18.99 -33.52
C GLU A 229 -17.00 20.07 -33.07
N ALA A 230 -17.04 21.24 -33.73
CA ALA A 230 -16.16 22.36 -33.38
C ALA A 230 -16.42 22.89 -31.96
N ALA A 231 -17.68 22.91 -31.51
CA ALA A 231 -18.03 23.37 -30.17
C ALA A 231 -17.52 22.40 -29.07
N GLN A 232 -17.70 21.10 -29.27
CA GLN A 232 -17.18 20.08 -28.34
C GLN A 232 -15.65 20.17 -28.24
N GLU A 233 -14.95 20.26 -29.36
CA GLU A 233 -13.48 20.34 -29.39
C GLU A 233 -12.94 21.57 -28.63
N ALA A 234 -13.63 22.72 -28.72
CA ALA A 234 -13.29 23.92 -27.97
C ALA A 234 -13.51 23.79 -26.45
N ASP A 235 -14.56 23.10 -26.00
CA ASP A 235 -14.82 22.85 -24.58
C ASP A 235 -13.80 21.88 -23.97
N TYR A 236 -13.42 20.82 -24.69
CA TYR A 236 -12.35 19.92 -24.25
C TYR A 236 -10.97 20.59 -24.22
N ALA A 237 -10.73 21.60 -25.06
CA ALA A 237 -9.52 22.41 -25.00
C ALA A 237 -9.51 23.34 -23.76
N ARG A 238 -10.67 23.83 -23.31
CA ARG A 238 -10.81 24.61 -22.07
C ARG A 238 -10.58 23.75 -20.82
N GLN A 239 -11.22 22.58 -20.74
CA GLN A 239 -11.07 21.68 -19.59
C GLN A 239 -9.60 21.25 -19.38
N ARG A 240 -8.90 20.81 -20.44
CA ARG A 240 -7.48 20.44 -20.36
C ARG A 240 -6.55 21.57 -19.88
N ARG A 241 -6.91 22.84 -20.10
CA ARG A 241 -6.13 23.99 -19.62
C ARG A 241 -6.35 24.25 -18.13
N ALA A 242 -7.58 24.09 -17.63
CA ALA A 242 -7.89 24.27 -16.21
C ALA A 242 -7.21 23.21 -15.33
N GLU A 243 -7.23 21.95 -15.77
CA GLU A 243 -6.61 20.83 -15.04
C GLU A 243 -5.09 20.92 -14.95
N ALA A 244 -4.43 21.58 -15.90
CA ALA A 244 -2.98 21.79 -15.88
C ALA A 244 -2.51 22.79 -14.80
N THR A 245 -3.44 23.51 -14.17
CA THR A 245 -3.16 24.60 -13.22
C THR A 245 -3.75 24.42 -11.83
N ASP A 246 -4.58 23.40 -11.58
CA ASP A 246 -5.23 23.17 -10.28
C ASP A 246 -5.01 21.73 -9.75
N SER A 247 -4.42 21.65 -8.56
CA SER A 247 -4.17 20.38 -7.86
C SER A 247 -5.45 19.70 -7.36
N SER A 248 -6.53 20.44 -7.11
CA SER A 248 -7.80 19.85 -6.66
C SER A 248 -8.48 19.06 -7.78
N ALA A 249 -8.46 19.62 -8.99
CA ALA A 249 -8.94 18.97 -10.21
C ALA A 249 -8.16 17.68 -10.52
N ALA A 250 -6.84 17.67 -10.29
CA ALA A 250 -6.01 16.49 -10.46
C ALA A 250 -6.36 15.34 -9.49
N SER A 251 -6.86 15.64 -8.29
CA SER A 251 -7.32 14.61 -7.34
C SER A 251 -8.68 14.03 -7.74
N ALA A 252 -9.64 14.89 -8.09
CA ALA A 252 -10.95 14.48 -8.58
C ALA A 252 -10.86 13.61 -9.85
N ALA A 253 -9.94 13.96 -10.76
CA ALA A 253 -9.61 13.22 -11.97
C ALA A 253 -9.20 11.76 -11.73
N VAL A 254 -8.42 11.49 -10.67
CA VAL A 254 -7.98 10.13 -10.32
C VAL A 254 -9.15 9.30 -9.76
N ALA A 255 -10.00 9.93 -8.94
CA ALA A 255 -11.20 9.28 -8.41
C ALA A 255 -12.24 8.98 -9.51
N GLU A 256 -12.38 9.85 -10.51
CA GLU A 256 -13.24 9.62 -11.68
C GLU A 256 -12.74 8.44 -12.52
N ARG A 257 -11.43 8.37 -12.83
CA ARG A 257 -10.85 7.25 -13.59
C ARG A 257 -11.06 5.90 -12.90
N ALA A 258 -10.88 5.83 -11.57
CA ALA A 258 -11.11 4.60 -10.82
C ALA A 258 -12.59 4.15 -10.92
N ARG A 259 -13.55 5.06 -10.72
CA ARG A 259 -14.98 4.76 -10.86
C ARG A 259 -15.38 4.31 -12.26
N LEU A 260 -14.82 4.93 -13.30
CA LEU A 260 -15.12 4.54 -14.69
C LEU A 260 -14.59 3.14 -15.02
N LEU A 261 -13.47 2.73 -14.41
CA LEU A 261 -12.91 1.39 -14.56
C LEU A 261 -13.76 0.35 -13.84
N ASP A 262 -14.11 0.59 -12.56
CA ASP A 262 -15.02 -0.28 -11.78
C ASP A 262 -16.38 -0.46 -12.48
N ASN A 263 -16.91 0.61 -13.09
CA ASN A 263 -18.16 0.56 -13.85
C ASN A 263 -18.05 -0.21 -15.18
N ALA A 264 -16.86 -0.31 -15.79
CA ALA A 264 -16.71 -0.78 -17.16
C ALA A 264 -17.04 -2.26 -17.33
N GLU A 265 -16.65 -3.09 -16.35
CA GLU A 265 -16.97 -4.52 -16.30
C GLU A 265 -18.47 -4.74 -16.09
N ALA A 266 -19.04 -4.11 -15.06
CA ALA A 266 -20.47 -4.19 -14.76
C ALA A 266 -21.33 -3.75 -15.97
N ALA A 267 -20.97 -2.65 -16.63
CA ALA A 267 -21.68 -2.13 -17.79
C ALA A 267 -21.65 -3.07 -19.01
N ALA A 268 -20.63 -3.93 -19.15
CA ALA A 268 -20.45 -4.79 -20.31
C ALA A 268 -21.48 -5.93 -20.42
N ARG A 269 -22.15 -6.28 -19.32
CA ARG A 269 -23.30 -7.21 -19.30
C ARG A 269 -24.62 -6.48 -19.09
N GLU A 270 -25.68 -7.01 -19.69
CA GLU A 270 -27.03 -6.53 -19.41
C GLU A 270 -27.44 -6.93 -17.96
N PRO A 271 -28.04 -6.01 -17.18
CA PRO A 271 -28.53 -6.32 -15.84
C PRO A 271 -29.52 -7.48 -15.85
N LEU A 272 -29.36 -8.44 -14.92
CA LEU A 272 -30.26 -9.57 -14.79
C LEU A 272 -31.67 -9.10 -14.40
N THR A 273 -32.66 -9.55 -15.17
CA THR A 273 -34.08 -9.44 -14.79
C THR A 273 -34.35 -10.21 -13.50
N GLU A 274 -35.42 -9.88 -12.77
CA GLU A 274 -35.74 -10.56 -11.50
C GLU A 274 -35.84 -12.09 -11.64
N VAL A 275 -36.35 -12.60 -12.76
CA VAL A 275 -36.38 -14.04 -13.08
C VAL A 275 -34.97 -14.63 -13.24
N GLN A 276 -34.08 -13.93 -13.93
CA GLN A 276 -32.67 -14.35 -14.08
C GLN A 276 -31.89 -14.23 -12.77
N VAL A 277 -32.24 -13.24 -11.92
CA VAL A 277 -31.70 -13.16 -10.56
C VAL A 277 -32.14 -14.36 -9.75
N ARG A 278 -33.44 -14.72 -9.73
CA ARG A 278 -33.91 -15.91 -9.02
C ARG A 278 -33.19 -17.18 -9.49
N ALA A 279 -33.01 -17.38 -10.81
CA ALA A 279 -32.22 -18.49 -11.34
C ALA A 279 -30.74 -18.49 -10.86
N ARG A 280 -30.13 -17.32 -10.65
CA ARG A 280 -28.80 -17.20 -10.05
C ARG A 280 -28.81 -17.46 -8.54
N LEU A 281 -29.85 -17.02 -7.82
CA LEU A 281 -30.02 -17.31 -6.39
C LEU A 281 -30.22 -18.81 -6.15
N ASP A 282 -30.96 -19.50 -7.03
CA ASP A 282 -31.10 -20.96 -7.00
C ASP A 282 -29.72 -21.66 -7.06
N GLN A 283 -28.84 -21.21 -7.97
CA GLN A 283 -27.47 -21.70 -8.07
C GLN A 283 -26.69 -21.43 -6.77
N MET A 284 -26.67 -20.19 -6.29
CA MET A 284 -25.93 -19.80 -5.08
C MET A 284 -26.41 -20.58 -3.83
N LEU A 285 -27.73 -20.83 -3.72
CA LEU A 285 -28.32 -21.64 -2.66
C LEU A 285 -27.91 -23.11 -2.78
N THR A 286 -27.91 -23.66 -3.99
CA THR A 286 -27.49 -25.04 -4.26
C THR A 286 -25.99 -25.25 -3.97
N GLU A 287 -25.15 -24.28 -4.34
CA GLU A 287 -23.71 -24.26 -3.99
C GLU A 287 -23.50 -24.24 -2.47
N ALA A 288 -24.31 -23.46 -1.75
CA ALA A 288 -24.35 -23.45 -0.28
C ALA A 288 -25.02 -24.70 0.36
N GLY A 289 -25.48 -25.67 -0.45
CA GLY A 289 -26.04 -26.94 0.04
C GLY A 289 -27.52 -26.90 0.41
N TRP A 290 -28.26 -25.87 0.00
CA TRP A 290 -29.72 -25.86 0.12
C TRP A 290 -30.37 -26.67 -1.01
N GLN A 291 -31.35 -27.50 -0.67
CA GLN A 291 -32.24 -28.06 -1.68
C GLN A 291 -33.32 -27.03 -2.04
N VAL A 292 -33.20 -26.43 -3.21
CA VAL A 292 -34.22 -25.50 -3.72
C VAL A 292 -35.38 -26.30 -4.31
N GLN A 293 -36.62 -25.90 -3.99
CA GLN A 293 -37.85 -26.62 -4.37
C GLN A 293 -38.98 -25.61 -4.67
N ASP A 294 -39.86 -25.93 -5.61
CA ASP A 294 -41.10 -25.18 -5.78
C ASP A 294 -42.14 -25.61 -4.74
N ILE A 295 -43.08 -24.71 -4.40
CA ILE A 295 -44.11 -24.97 -3.38
C ILE A 295 -44.96 -26.23 -3.65
N ALA A 296 -45.13 -26.61 -4.93
CA ALA A 296 -45.86 -27.81 -5.34
C ALA A 296 -45.07 -29.11 -5.13
N GLU A 297 -43.74 -29.02 -5.04
CA GLU A 297 -42.81 -30.16 -4.88
C GLU A 297 -42.25 -30.26 -3.46
N GLN A 298 -42.81 -29.48 -2.52
CA GLN A 298 -42.25 -29.27 -1.19
C GLN A 298 -42.08 -30.58 -0.40
N ASN A 299 -40.82 -31.01 -0.26
CA ASN A 299 -40.38 -32.14 0.55
C ASN A 299 -39.40 -31.66 1.63
N LEU A 300 -39.93 -31.40 2.82
CA LEU A 300 -39.13 -31.02 4.00
C LEU A 300 -38.33 -32.20 4.62
N TRP A 301 -38.54 -33.43 4.15
CA TRP A 301 -37.82 -34.62 4.62
C TRP A 301 -36.56 -34.93 3.80
N HIS A 302 -36.13 -34.01 2.93
CA HIS A 302 -34.86 -34.08 2.23
C HIS A 302 -33.69 -34.28 3.22
N GLN A 303 -32.87 -35.31 2.98
CA GLN A 303 -31.62 -35.51 3.71
C GLN A 303 -30.52 -34.76 2.97
N GLY A 304 -29.97 -33.73 3.61
CA GLY A 304 -28.83 -32.99 3.08
C GLY A 304 -27.53 -33.78 3.19
N ASP A 305 -26.47 -33.23 2.60
CA ASP A 305 -25.12 -33.78 2.71
C ASP A 305 -24.39 -33.22 3.95
N HIS A 306 -23.05 -33.24 3.92
CA HIS A 306 -22.18 -32.68 4.95
C HIS A 306 -22.32 -31.15 5.16
N ARG A 307 -23.07 -30.44 4.30
CA ARG A 307 -23.47 -29.02 4.42
C ARG A 307 -24.81 -28.83 5.16
N GLY A 308 -25.52 -29.91 5.48
CA GLY A 308 -26.67 -29.95 6.39
C GLY A 308 -28.06 -29.98 5.73
N ASN A 309 -29.10 -30.22 6.54
CA ASN A 309 -30.48 -30.36 6.07
C ASN A 309 -31.19 -29.01 5.90
N GLY A 310 -31.06 -28.40 4.71
CA GLY A 310 -31.77 -27.16 4.35
C GLY A 310 -32.66 -27.33 3.12
N VAL A 311 -33.86 -26.75 3.18
CA VAL A 311 -34.79 -26.64 2.05
C VAL A 311 -35.19 -25.17 1.86
N ALA A 312 -35.02 -24.66 0.64
CA ALA A 312 -35.44 -23.32 0.24
C ALA A 312 -36.65 -23.44 -0.69
N VAL A 313 -37.83 -23.03 -0.21
CA VAL A 313 -39.10 -23.19 -0.94
C VAL A 313 -39.45 -21.91 -1.68
N ARG A 314 -39.55 -21.96 -3.01
CA ARG A 314 -39.84 -20.80 -3.86
C ARG A 314 -41.27 -20.31 -3.72
N GLU A 315 -41.44 -19.02 -3.95
CA GLU A 315 -42.69 -18.33 -4.26
C GLU A 315 -43.85 -18.57 -3.26
N THR A 316 -43.51 -18.71 -1.98
CA THR A 316 -44.46 -19.07 -0.91
C THR A 316 -45.37 -17.88 -0.55
N THR A 317 -46.68 -18.11 -0.55
CA THR A 317 -47.65 -17.11 -0.10
C THR A 317 -47.54 -16.87 1.39
N THR A 318 -47.32 -15.62 1.79
CA THR A 318 -47.38 -15.18 3.19
C THR A 318 -48.66 -14.40 3.52
N ALA A 319 -48.95 -14.21 4.81
CA ALA A 319 -50.12 -13.44 5.27
C ALA A 319 -50.09 -11.95 4.84
N ARG A 320 -48.98 -11.43 4.31
CA ARG A 320 -48.84 -10.03 3.85
C ARG A 320 -48.26 -9.87 2.44
N GLY A 321 -48.14 -10.95 1.66
CA GLY A 321 -47.60 -10.93 0.31
C GLY A 321 -46.88 -12.23 -0.05
N ARG A 322 -46.41 -12.38 -1.28
CA ARG A 322 -45.65 -13.56 -1.72
C ARG A 322 -44.17 -13.33 -1.45
N ALA A 323 -43.53 -14.21 -0.70
CA ALA A 323 -42.08 -14.18 -0.51
C ALA A 323 -41.39 -14.98 -1.62
N ASP A 324 -40.23 -14.51 -2.11
CA ASP A 324 -39.49 -15.21 -3.18
C ASP A 324 -38.96 -16.57 -2.70
N TYR A 325 -38.40 -16.65 -1.48
CA TYR A 325 -38.02 -17.93 -0.87
C TYR A 325 -38.30 -17.95 0.63
N VAL A 326 -38.69 -19.13 1.12
CA VAL A 326 -38.84 -19.42 2.55
C VAL A 326 -37.90 -20.56 2.96
N LEU A 327 -37.16 -20.36 4.05
CA LEU A 327 -36.05 -21.23 4.47
C LEU A 327 -36.45 -22.16 5.61
N TYR A 328 -36.24 -23.45 5.40
CA TYR A 328 -36.42 -24.50 6.39
C TYR A 328 -35.10 -25.20 6.72
N VAL A 329 -34.79 -25.36 8.00
CA VAL A 329 -33.61 -26.08 8.51
C VAL A 329 -34.07 -27.13 9.51
N ASP A 330 -33.67 -28.39 9.31
CA ASP A 330 -34.14 -29.55 10.11
C ASP A 330 -35.68 -29.63 10.25
N ARG A 331 -36.41 -29.24 9.19
CA ARG A 331 -37.88 -29.08 9.06
C ARG A 331 -38.49 -27.90 9.82
N ARG A 332 -37.71 -27.07 10.51
CA ARG A 332 -38.18 -25.83 11.15
C ARG A 332 -38.07 -24.67 10.18
N LEU A 333 -39.10 -23.85 10.12
CA LEU A 333 -39.12 -22.56 9.42
C LEU A 333 -38.27 -21.55 10.19
N VAL A 334 -37.29 -20.92 9.51
CA VAL A 334 -36.23 -20.12 10.17
C VAL A 334 -35.85 -18.82 9.45
N GLY A 335 -36.26 -18.63 8.19
CA GLY A 335 -35.84 -17.44 7.44
C GLY A 335 -36.54 -17.21 6.11
N VAL A 336 -36.19 -16.09 5.48
CA VAL A 336 -36.78 -15.60 4.22
C VAL A 336 -35.70 -14.98 3.34
N ILE A 337 -35.88 -15.10 2.01
CA ILE A 337 -35.08 -14.39 1.01
C ILE A 337 -36.04 -13.59 0.12
N GLU A 338 -35.76 -12.31 -0.07
CA GLU A 338 -36.42 -11.46 -1.06
C GLU A 338 -35.44 -11.16 -2.22
N ALA A 339 -35.88 -11.37 -3.46
CA ALA A 339 -35.10 -11.13 -4.67
C ALA A 339 -35.52 -9.81 -5.32
N LYS A 340 -34.60 -9.13 -6.01
CA LYS A 340 -34.91 -8.00 -6.90
C LYS A 340 -34.10 -8.11 -8.19
N ARG A 341 -34.47 -7.36 -9.24
CA ARG A 341 -33.63 -7.23 -10.45
C ARG A 341 -32.25 -6.63 -10.11
N GLU A 342 -31.22 -7.01 -10.86
CA GLU A 342 -29.83 -6.54 -10.62
C GLU A 342 -29.75 -5.01 -10.66
N GLY A 343 -29.11 -4.42 -9.65
CA GLY A 343 -28.97 -2.97 -9.46
C GLY A 343 -30.21 -2.26 -8.92
N ALA A 344 -31.21 -2.97 -8.41
CA ALA A 344 -32.34 -2.37 -7.69
C ALA A 344 -31.95 -1.90 -6.28
N ASP A 345 -32.69 -0.93 -5.73
CA ASP A 345 -32.55 -0.56 -4.32
C ASP A 345 -33.07 -1.67 -3.40
N LEU A 346 -32.14 -2.40 -2.80
CA LEU A 346 -32.42 -3.46 -1.84
C LEU A 346 -33.07 -2.97 -0.54
N SER A 347 -33.06 -1.67 -0.23
CA SER A 347 -33.69 -1.12 0.99
C SER A 347 -35.21 -1.39 1.02
N ALA A 348 -35.87 -1.38 -0.15
CA ALA A 348 -37.27 -1.74 -0.28
C ALA A 348 -37.52 -3.25 -0.04
N ALA A 349 -36.56 -4.10 -0.43
CA ALA A 349 -36.58 -5.53 -0.18
C ALA A 349 -36.35 -5.86 1.31
N GLU A 350 -35.50 -5.09 2.01
CA GLU A 350 -35.27 -5.24 3.46
C GLU A 350 -36.59 -4.97 4.22
N ALA A 351 -37.32 -3.92 3.84
CA ALA A 351 -38.66 -3.63 4.36
C ALA A 351 -39.76 -4.61 3.91
N GLN A 352 -39.54 -5.44 2.89
CA GLN A 352 -40.41 -6.57 2.54
C GLN A 352 -40.12 -7.78 3.43
N ALA A 353 -38.85 -8.16 3.56
CA ALA A 353 -38.41 -9.27 4.42
C ALA A 353 -38.82 -9.07 5.89
N ASP A 354 -38.66 -7.86 6.42
CA ASP A 354 -39.12 -7.51 7.78
C ASP A 354 -40.64 -7.70 7.95
N ARG A 355 -41.46 -7.26 6.98
CA ARG A 355 -42.93 -7.40 7.04
C ARG A 355 -43.40 -8.86 7.00
N TYR A 356 -42.66 -9.75 6.35
CA TYR A 356 -42.95 -11.18 6.35
C TYR A 356 -42.56 -11.85 7.68
N ALA A 357 -41.54 -11.34 8.37
CA ALA A 357 -41.08 -11.85 9.65
C ALA A 357 -41.95 -11.42 10.84
N ASP A 358 -42.41 -10.17 10.87
CA ASP A 358 -43.22 -9.63 11.97
C ASP A 358 -44.65 -10.21 12.02
N HIS A 359 -45.11 -10.76 10.89
CA HIS A 359 -46.43 -11.37 10.75
C HIS A 359 -46.34 -12.72 10.04
N PRO A 360 -45.87 -13.76 10.75
CA PRO A 360 -45.89 -15.10 10.19
C PRO A 360 -47.32 -15.46 9.82
N THR A 361 -47.39 -16.04 8.64
CA THR A 361 -48.45 -16.77 7.95
C THR A 361 -49.57 -17.43 8.75
N ASP A 362 -50.55 -17.96 8.02
CA ASP A 362 -51.65 -18.77 8.55
C ASP A 362 -51.20 -19.75 9.64
N ALA A 363 -52.10 -20.03 10.57
CA ALA A 363 -51.82 -20.69 11.84
C ALA A 363 -50.95 -21.96 11.73
N GLN A 364 -51.04 -22.69 10.62
CA GLN A 364 -50.22 -23.87 10.31
C GLN A 364 -48.71 -23.55 10.17
N GLN A 365 -48.30 -22.48 9.51
CA GLN A 365 -46.87 -22.18 9.34
C GLN A 365 -46.23 -21.68 10.65
N ARG A 366 -47.00 -21.05 11.54
CA ARG A 366 -46.56 -20.74 12.93
C ARG A 366 -46.29 -21.97 13.78
N MET A 367 -46.81 -23.14 13.40
CA MET A 367 -46.48 -24.42 14.05
C MET A 367 -45.14 -24.99 13.57
N LEU A 368 -44.67 -24.58 12.39
CA LEU A 368 -43.39 -24.99 11.81
C LEU A 368 -42.24 -24.02 12.14
N ALA A 369 -42.56 -22.77 12.50
CA ALA A 369 -41.59 -21.77 12.96
C ALA A 369 -40.76 -22.28 14.14
N TRP A 370 -39.44 -22.04 14.12
CA TRP A 370 -38.54 -22.42 15.22
C TRP A 370 -38.93 -21.74 16.55
N ARG A 371 -39.25 -20.44 16.53
CA ARG A 371 -39.76 -19.70 17.68
C ARG A 371 -41.06 -18.98 17.30
N ARG A 372 -42.05 -18.98 18.20
CA ARG A 372 -43.37 -18.36 17.93
C ARG A 372 -43.33 -16.84 17.96
N GLU A 373 -42.50 -16.28 18.83
CA GLU A 373 -42.32 -14.84 19.03
C GLU A 373 -41.37 -14.24 18.00
N GLU A 374 -40.48 -15.06 17.43
CA GLU A 374 -39.45 -14.66 16.46
C GLU A 374 -39.34 -15.74 15.36
N PRO A 375 -40.27 -15.79 14.40
CA PRO A 375 -40.43 -16.92 13.49
C PRO A 375 -39.38 -16.98 12.38
N LEU A 376 -38.89 -15.83 11.91
CA LEU A 376 -37.94 -15.69 10.81
C LEU A 376 -36.73 -14.83 11.24
N PRO A 377 -35.85 -15.36 12.12
CA PRO A 377 -34.68 -14.64 12.61
C PRO A 377 -33.55 -14.45 11.59
N PHE A 378 -33.62 -15.13 10.43
CA PHE A 378 -32.64 -15.03 9.35
C PHE A 378 -33.28 -14.38 8.12
N ARG A 379 -32.87 -13.16 7.78
CA ARG A 379 -33.48 -12.35 6.72
C ARG A 379 -32.41 -12.04 5.68
N TYR A 380 -32.62 -12.44 4.43
CA TYR A 380 -31.73 -12.16 3.31
C TYR A 380 -32.43 -11.32 2.24
N VAL A 381 -31.68 -10.45 1.59
CA VAL A 381 -32.10 -9.78 0.35
C VAL A 381 -30.99 -9.84 -0.68
N SER A 382 -31.33 -10.02 -1.96
CA SER A 382 -30.32 -10.04 -3.02
C SER A 382 -30.87 -9.61 -4.39
N ASP A 383 -29.98 -9.02 -5.18
CA ASP A 383 -30.19 -8.71 -6.59
C ASP A 383 -29.33 -9.61 -7.52
N GLY A 384 -28.72 -10.66 -6.97
CA GLY A 384 -27.79 -11.56 -7.66
C GLY A 384 -26.37 -11.01 -7.85
N GLY A 385 -26.09 -9.76 -7.51
CA GLY A 385 -24.73 -9.17 -7.47
C GLY A 385 -24.29 -8.79 -6.05
N GLU A 386 -25.21 -8.22 -5.27
CA GLU A 386 -25.10 -7.99 -3.84
C GLU A 386 -26.05 -8.96 -3.10
N THR A 387 -25.56 -9.57 -2.01
CA THR A 387 -26.39 -10.27 -1.03
C THR A 387 -26.22 -9.58 0.31
N ARG A 388 -27.32 -9.28 0.98
CA ARG A 388 -27.33 -8.72 2.33
C ARG A 388 -28.07 -9.64 3.29
N PHE A 389 -27.64 -9.61 4.54
CA PHE A 389 -28.16 -10.46 5.59
C PHE A 389 -28.34 -9.68 6.89
N ARG A 390 -29.42 -9.99 7.59
CA ARG A 390 -29.69 -9.52 8.94
C ARG A 390 -30.14 -10.70 9.80
N SER A 391 -29.54 -10.83 10.98
CA SER A 391 -30.05 -11.72 12.02
C SER A 391 -30.60 -10.91 13.19
N THR A 392 -31.83 -11.22 13.62
CA THR A 392 -32.46 -10.57 14.77
C THR A 392 -32.02 -11.15 16.12
N LEU A 393 -31.26 -12.26 16.11
CA LEU A 393 -30.59 -12.82 17.29
C LEU A 393 -29.45 -11.93 17.82
N ASP A 394 -29.01 -10.93 17.05
CA ASP A 394 -27.96 -9.99 17.48
C ASP A 394 -28.52 -8.87 18.38
N PRO A 395 -27.79 -8.47 19.46
CA PRO A 395 -28.26 -7.48 20.44
C PRO A 395 -28.69 -6.13 19.85
N ASP A 396 -27.96 -5.70 18.82
CA ASP A 396 -28.28 -4.58 17.94
C ASP A 396 -28.19 -5.14 16.52
N SER A 397 -29.32 -5.69 16.06
CA SER A 397 -29.44 -6.36 14.76
C SER A 397 -29.17 -5.38 13.60
N ARG A 398 -28.17 -5.68 12.78
CA ARG A 398 -27.75 -4.87 11.63
C ARG A 398 -27.74 -5.68 10.35
N THR A 399 -28.10 -5.03 9.25
CA THR A 399 -27.85 -5.55 7.89
C THR A 399 -26.35 -5.49 7.60
N ARG A 400 -25.81 -6.57 7.03
CA ARG A 400 -24.43 -6.65 6.52
C ARG A 400 -24.39 -7.35 5.17
N ARG A 401 -23.44 -6.99 4.31
CA ARG A 401 -23.20 -7.62 3.01
C ARG A 401 -22.50 -8.96 3.20
N LEU A 402 -22.94 -9.95 2.44
CA LEU A 402 -22.31 -11.27 2.32
C LEU A 402 -21.75 -11.47 0.92
N PHE A 403 -20.79 -12.38 0.81
CA PHE A 403 -20.32 -12.89 -0.47
C PHE A 403 -21.35 -13.85 -1.11
N SER A 404 -21.93 -14.76 -0.32
CA SER A 404 -23.01 -15.69 -0.73
C SER A 404 -23.85 -16.12 0.48
N PHE A 405 -24.82 -17.00 0.28
CA PHE A 405 -25.68 -17.54 1.33
C PHE A 405 -24.92 -18.46 2.30
N HIS A 406 -25.33 -18.44 3.57
CA HIS A 406 -24.90 -19.39 4.59
C HIS A 406 -25.40 -20.80 4.30
N GLN A 407 -24.61 -21.80 4.66
CA GLN A 407 -24.94 -23.21 4.55
C GLN A 407 -25.98 -23.62 5.63
N PRO A 408 -26.87 -24.59 5.36
CA PRO A 408 -27.88 -25.04 6.31
C PRO A 408 -27.31 -25.49 7.68
N ARG A 409 -26.15 -26.16 7.69
CA ARG A 409 -25.45 -26.58 8.92
C ARG A 409 -25.06 -25.40 9.81
N THR A 410 -24.77 -24.23 9.23
CA THR A 410 -24.37 -23.02 9.93
C THR A 410 -25.56 -22.42 10.66
N LEU A 411 -26.70 -22.29 9.98
CA LEU A 411 -27.94 -21.86 10.61
C LEU A 411 -28.39 -22.87 11.68
N ALA A 412 -28.28 -24.18 11.42
CA ALA A 412 -28.56 -25.23 12.41
C ALA A 412 -27.67 -25.12 13.66
N ARG A 413 -26.38 -24.78 13.49
CA ARG A 413 -25.44 -24.51 14.60
C ARG A 413 -25.89 -23.30 15.42
N TRP A 414 -26.20 -22.18 14.77
CA TRP A 414 -26.66 -20.97 15.45
C TRP A 414 -27.99 -21.18 16.19
N ILE A 415 -28.94 -21.91 15.59
CA ILE A 415 -30.21 -22.33 16.19
C ILE A 415 -29.95 -23.11 17.50
N ARG A 416 -29.10 -24.14 17.47
CA ARG A 416 -28.75 -24.92 18.67
C ARG A 416 -28.09 -24.05 19.74
N GLN A 417 -27.10 -23.23 19.37
CA GLN A 417 -26.43 -22.32 20.31
C GLN A 417 -27.40 -21.29 20.94
N ALA A 418 -28.39 -20.82 20.18
CA ALA A 418 -29.40 -19.89 20.65
C ALA A 418 -30.47 -20.54 21.55
N ASP A 419 -30.74 -21.83 21.37
CA ASP A 419 -31.58 -22.62 22.28
C ASP A 419 -30.81 -23.03 23.56
N GLU A 420 -29.48 -23.20 23.47
CA GLU A 420 -28.58 -23.48 24.62
C GLU A 420 -28.34 -22.27 25.54
N ASP A 421 -28.28 -21.04 25.00
CA ASP A 421 -28.23 -19.79 25.78
C ASP A 421 -29.19 -18.73 25.21
N PRO A 422 -30.50 -18.82 25.51
CA PRO A 422 -31.50 -17.89 24.99
C PRO A 422 -31.28 -16.43 25.42
N GLN A 423 -30.51 -16.21 26.49
CA GLN A 423 -30.18 -14.90 27.03
C GLN A 423 -28.90 -14.30 26.39
N ALA A 424 -28.18 -15.08 25.57
CA ALA A 424 -27.11 -14.61 24.70
C ALA A 424 -27.07 -15.46 23.39
N PRO A 425 -28.08 -15.32 22.51
CA PRO A 425 -28.33 -16.31 21.48
C PRO A 425 -27.31 -16.28 20.33
N SER A 426 -26.78 -15.11 19.97
CA SER A 426 -25.74 -14.97 18.92
C SER A 426 -24.32 -14.91 19.47
N TYR A 427 -23.33 -15.01 18.57
CA TYR A 427 -21.92 -14.78 18.87
C TYR A 427 -21.67 -13.38 19.47
N ARG A 428 -22.25 -12.32 18.87
CA ARG A 428 -22.13 -10.94 19.37
C ARG A 428 -22.85 -10.75 20.72
N ALA A 429 -23.97 -11.44 20.93
CA ALA A 429 -24.65 -11.47 22.22
C ALA A 429 -23.76 -12.05 23.34
N ARG A 430 -23.04 -13.15 23.06
CA ARG A 430 -22.11 -13.74 24.03
C ARG A 430 -20.88 -12.88 24.26
N LEU A 431 -20.32 -12.23 23.22
CA LEU A 431 -19.27 -11.23 23.40
C LEU A 431 -19.71 -10.08 24.31
N ARG A 432 -20.97 -9.63 24.21
CA ARG A 432 -21.50 -8.52 25.02
C ARG A 432 -21.88 -8.91 26.46
N TRP A 433 -22.32 -10.14 26.68
CA TRP A 433 -23.00 -10.54 27.94
C TRP A 433 -22.49 -11.83 28.61
N ARG A 434 -21.48 -12.51 28.05
CA ARG A 434 -20.88 -13.74 28.60
C ARG A 434 -19.37 -13.71 28.75
N MET A 435 -18.70 -12.66 28.30
CA MET A 435 -17.27 -12.50 28.52
C MET A 435 -16.99 -12.24 30.00
N PRO A 436 -16.20 -13.08 30.69
CA PRO A 436 -15.78 -12.81 32.05
C PRO A 436 -14.75 -11.67 32.07
N ALA A 437 -14.50 -11.12 33.26
CA ALA A 437 -13.39 -10.19 33.47
C ALA A 437 -12.08 -10.75 32.88
N LEU A 438 -11.27 -9.86 32.31
CA LEU A 438 -9.95 -10.22 31.80
C LEU A 438 -9.01 -10.50 32.97
N ASP A 439 -8.31 -11.63 32.93
CA ASP A 439 -7.20 -11.86 33.86
C ASP A 439 -6.01 -11.02 33.41
N GLU A 440 -5.75 -9.94 34.13
CA GLU A 440 -4.70 -8.97 33.82
C GLU A 440 -3.31 -9.44 34.27
N ARG A 441 -3.22 -10.43 35.17
CA ARG A 441 -1.95 -10.83 35.81
C ARG A 441 -0.84 -11.26 34.83
N PRO A 442 -1.11 -12.01 33.73
CA PRO A 442 -0.09 -12.35 32.74
C PRO A 442 0.08 -11.30 31.63
N LEU A 443 -0.63 -10.16 31.69
CA LEU A 443 -0.75 -9.21 30.59
C LEU A 443 -0.06 -7.88 30.88
N ARG A 444 0.50 -7.26 29.85
CA ARG A 444 1.00 -5.87 29.89
C ARG A 444 -0.16 -4.88 29.71
N PRO A 445 -0.05 -3.63 30.18
CA PRO A 445 -1.09 -2.59 29.99
C PRO A 445 -1.56 -2.46 28.54
N ALA A 446 -0.62 -2.43 27.58
CA ALA A 446 -0.91 -2.43 26.15
C ALA A 446 -1.76 -3.62 25.67
N GLN A 447 -1.52 -4.81 26.22
CA GLN A 447 -2.25 -6.04 25.86
C GLN A 447 -3.65 -6.04 26.49
N ILE A 448 -3.79 -5.52 27.71
CA ILE A 448 -5.08 -5.33 28.39
C ILE A 448 -5.97 -4.38 27.58
N SER A 449 -5.44 -3.21 27.19
CA SER A 449 -6.15 -2.23 26.35
C SER A 449 -6.52 -2.83 24.98
N ALA A 450 -5.61 -3.54 24.31
CA ALA A 450 -5.88 -4.16 23.02
C ALA A 450 -6.94 -5.28 23.10
N VAL A 451 -6.87 -6.18 24.09
CA VAL A 451 -7.88 -7.24 24.27
C VAL A 451 -9.25 -6.66 24.57
N ARG A 452 -9.36 -5.70 25.50
CA ARG A 452 -10.62 -5.01 25.80
C ARG A 452 -11.18 -4.26 24.60
N GLY A 453 -10.34 -3.45 23.93
CA GLY A 453 -10.73 -2.67 22.76
C GLY A 453 -11.23 -3.53 21.61
N VAL A 454 -10.62 -4.70 21.37
CA VAL A 454 -11.10 -5.68 20.38
C VAL A 454 -12.42 -6.32 20.82
N GLU A 455 -12.55 -6.78 22.06
CA GLU A 455 -13.78 -7.39 22.57
C GLU A 455 -14.98 -6.41 22.51
N ASP A 456 -14.80 -5.18 23.01
CA ASP A 456 -15.82 -4.12 22.96
C ASP A 456 -16.17 -3.73 21.51
N SER A 457 -15.15 -3.60 20.65
CA SER A 457 -15.34 -3.24 19.24
C SER A 457 -16.16 -4.30 18.50
N VAL A 458 -15.87 -5.60 18.68
CA VAL A 458 -16.62 -6.67 18.01
C VAL A 458 -18.03 -6.83 18.61
N ALA A 459 -18.18 -6.77 19.93
CA ALA A 459 -19.48 -6.83 20.59
C ALA A 459 -20.42 -5.70 20.10
N LEU A 460 -19.94 -4.46 20.14
CA LEU A 460 -20.67 -3.26 19.71
C LEU A 460 -20.67 -3.07 18.18
N GLY A 461 -19.95 -3.90 17.43
CA GLY A 461 -19.77 -3.78 15.98
C GLY A 461 -19.18 -2.43 15.54
N ARG A 462 -18.20 -1.89 16.27
CA ARG A 462 -17.51 -0.64 15.91
C ARG A 462 -16.64 -0.83 14.66
N GLY A 463 -16.28 0.28 14.03
CA GLY A 463 -15.54 0.28 12.76
C GLY A 463 -16.28 -0.34 11.57
N GLN A 464 -17.57 -0.62 11.72
CA GLN A 464 -18.46 -0.93 10.62
C GLN A 464 -18.92 0.37 9.96
N GLN A 465 -18.63 0.57 8.67
CA GLN A 465 -19.25 1.64 7.87
C GLN A 465 -20.09 1.02 6.74
N GLY A 466 -21.25 1.65 6.48
CA GLY A 466 -22.27 1.08 5.61
C GLY A 466 -22.66 -0.32 6.08
N MET A 467 -22.74 -1.25 5.12
CA MET A 467 -23.09 -2.65 5.35
C MET A 467 -21.86 -3.58 5.36
N GLY A 468 -20.65 -3.07 5.61
CA GLY A 468 -19.45 -3.89 5.71
C GLY A 468 -19.40 -4.77 6.98
N GLN A 469 -18.31 -5.52 7.13
CA GLN A 469 -17.95 -6.18 8.40
C GLN A 469 -17.39 -5.18 9.42
N SER A 470 -17.44 -5.52 10.71
CA SER A 470 -16.75 -4.75 11.76
C SER A 470 -15.24 -4.90 11.63
N ARG A 471 -14.51 -3.78 11.66
CA ARG A 471 -13.05 -3.74 11.47
C ARG A 471 -12.41 -3.03 12.63
N SER A 472 -11.41 -3.64 13.25
CA SER A 472 -10.70 -3.10 14.42
C SER A 472 -9.21 -3.03 14.13
N LEU A 473 -8.59 -1.87 14.35
CA LEU A 473 -7.16 -1.66 14.18
C LEU A 473 -6.47 -1.57 15.56
N VAL A 474 -5.45 -2.40 15.77
CA VAL A 474 -4.59 -2.38 16.96
C VAL A 474 -3.20 -1.94 16.51
N GLN A 475 -2.79 -0.75 16.95
CA GLN A 475 -1.44 -0.24 16.78
C GLN A 475 -0.62 -0.63 18.01
N MET A 476 0.43 -1.43 17.82
CA MET A 476 1.31 -1.86 18.90
C MET A 476 2.77 -1.88 18.42
N ALA A 477 3.62 -1.18 19.17
CA ALA A 477 5.07 -1.16 18.95
C ALA A 477 5.66 -2.56 18.74
N THR A 478 6.70 -2.64 17.91
CA THR A 478 7.41 -3.90 17.65
C THR A 478 7.97 -4.44 18.97
N GLY A 479 7.62 -5.68 19.32
CA GLY A 479 8.01 -6.31 20.58
C GLY A 479 7.01 -6.20 21.74
N ALA A 480 5.91 -5.45 21.59
CA ALA A 480 4.87 -5.34 22.60
C ALA A 480 4.00 -6.60 22.80
N GLY A 481 4.31 -7.72 22.12
CA GLY A 481 3.62 -9.00 22.28
C GLY A 481 2.33 -9.15 21.45
N LYS A 482 2.28 -8.62 20.22
CA LYS A 482 1.10 -8.66 19.33
C LYS A 482 0.50 -10.06 19.15
N THR A 483 1.34 -11.06 18.85
CA THR A 483 0.90 -12.45 18.66
C THR A 483 0.28 -12.98 19.95
N PHE A 484 0.93 -12.78 21.11
CA PHE A 484 0.37 -13.15 22.42
C PHE A 484 -0.97 -12.46 22.72
N THR A 485 -1.12 -11.16 22.40
CA THR A 485 -2.40 -10.44 22.48
C THR A 485 -3.48 -11.13 21.62
N ALA A 486 -3.11 -11.54 20.40
CA ALA A 486 -4.01 -12.20 19.48
C ALA A 486 -4.43 -13.59 19.95
N VAL A 487 -3.50 -14.40 20.47
CA VAL A 487 -3.83 -15.68 21.10
C VAL A 487 -4.77 -15.46 22.30
N THR A 488 -4.52 -14.43 23.10
CA THR A 488 -5.32 -14.10 24.29
C THR A 488 -6.78 -13.79 23.95
N PHE A 489 -7.06 -12.88 23.01
CA PHE A 489 -8.45 -12.62 22.62
C PHE A 489 -9.05 -13.79 21.83
N SER A 490 -8.29 -14.49 20.99
CA SER A 490 -8.78 -15.66 20.24
C SER A 490 -9.22 -16.78 21.18
N TYR A 491 -8.43 -17.06 22.22
CA TYR A 491 -8.78 -17.99 23.31
C TYR A 491 -10.10 -17.60 23.99
N ARG A 492 -10.25 -16.32 24.36
CA ARG A 492 -11.45 -15.84 25.04
C ARG A 492 -12.69 -15.91 24.15
N MET A 493 -12.56 -15.61 22.86
CA MET A 493 -13.66 -15.72 21.89
C MET A 493 -14.07 -17.19 21.62
N LEU A 494 -13.11 -18.09 21.42
CA LEU A 494 -13.38 -19.54 21.28
C LEU A 494 -14.08 -20.10 22.53
N LYS A 495 -13.62 -19.73 23.72
CA LYS A 495 -14.10 -20.30 24.98
C LYS A 495 -15.41 -19.70 25.49
N HIS A 496 -15.49 -18.38 25.58
CA HIS A 496 -16.58 -17.68 26.26
C HIS A 496 -17.67 -17.22 25.28
N ALA A 497 -17.29 -16.79 24.07
CA ALA A 497 -18.25 -16.43 23.03
C ALA A 497 -18.68 -17.62 22.14
N ARG A 498 -18.06 -18.80 22.30
CA ARG A 498 -18.27 -20.02 21.51
C ARG A 498 -18.07 -19.79 20.01
N ALA A 499 -17.01 -19.07 19.63
CA ALA A 499 -16.55 -19.02 18.25
C ALA A 499 -16.24 -20.44 17.75
N GLU A 500 -16.60 -20.74 16.50
CA GLU A 500 -16.32 -22.00 15.84
C GLU A 500 -14.89 -22.06 15.34
N ARG A 501 -14.40 -20.97 14.71
CA ARG A 501 -13.08 -20.94 14.09
C ARG A 501 -12.49 -19.53 13.99
N VAL A 502 -11.16 -19.43 14.14
CA VAL A 502 -10.38 -18.20 13.96
C VAL A 502 -9.38 -18.38 12.81
N LEU A 503 -9.30 -17.40 11.91
CA LEU A 503 -8.26 -17.31 10.89
C LEU A 503 -7.18 -16.31 11.33
N PHE A 504 -5.93 -16.74 11.35
CA PHE A 504 -4.76 -15.89 11.62
C PHE A 504 -3.90 -15.77 10.36
N LEU A 505 -3.82 -14.56 9.81
CA LEU A 505 -3.11 -14.24 8.58
C LEU A 505 -1.77 -13.57 8.85
N VAL A 506 -0.74 -14.03 8.15
CA VAL A 506 0.64 -13.54 8.21
C VAL A 506 1.16 -13.17 6.82
N ASP A 507 2.14 -12.27 6.77
CA ASP A 507 2.83 -11.85 5.53
C ASP A 507 3.63 -13.01 4.88
N ARG A 508 4.17 -13.94 5.68
CA ARG A 508 5.17 -14.95 5.24
C ARG A 508 5.09 -16.27 6.00
N ASN A 509 5.70 -17.31 5.42
CA ASN A 509 5.72 -18.67 5.98
C ASN A 509 6.40 -18.74 7.36
N ASN A 510 7.60 -18.17 7.52
CA ASN A 510 8.34 -18.15 8.79
C ASN A 510 7.59 -17.45 9.95
N LEU A 511 6.79 -16.42 9.65
CA LEU A 511 5.91 -15.76 10.62
C LEU A 511 4.70 -16.64 10.97
N GLY A 512 4.24 -17.47 10.03
CA GLY A 512 3.20 -18.47 10.24
C GLY A 512 3.64 -19.54 11.23
N ASP A 513 4.84 -20.06 11.09
CA ASP A 513 5.39 -21.08 12.00
C ASP A 513 5.61 -20.51 13.42
N GLN A 514 6.04 -19.26 13.52
CA GLN A 514 6.11 -18.53 14.79
C GLN A 514 4.73 -18.32 15.42
N ALA A 515 3.72 -17.98 14.63
CA ALA A 515 2.35 -17.85 15.14
C ALA A 515 1.81 -19.20 15.64
N VAL A 516 2.00 -20.29 14.88
CA VAL A 516 1.63 -21.65 15.33
C VAL A 516 2.31 -21.99 16.65
N ALA A 517 3.63 -21.79 16.76
CA ALA A 517 4.37 -22.07 17.98
C ALA A 517 3.92 -21.21 19.18
N GLU A 518 3.55 -19.95 18.97
CA GLU A 518 3.00 -19.07 20.02
C GLU A 518 1.61 -19.56 20.48
N PHE A 519 0.72 -19.92 19.54
CA PHE A 519 -0.56 -20.54 19.87
C PHE A 519 -0.36 -21.85 20.64
N GLU A 520 0.46 -22.78 20.15
CA GLU A 520 0.68 -24.09 20.78
C GLU A 520 1.26 -24.00 22.20
N ASN A 521 2.13 -23.02 22.47
CA ASN A 521 2.77 -22.87 23.78
C ASN A 521 2.03 -21.92 24.73
N PHE A 522 0.96 -21.26 24.29
CA PHE A 522 0.13 -20.42 25.17
C PHE A 522 -0.52 -21.26 26.27
N ILE A 523 -0.32 -20.86 27.53
CA ILE A 523 -0.89 -21.52 28.71
C ILE A 523 -2.19 -20.80 29.09
N THR A 524 -3.26 -21.59 29.23
CA THR A 524 -4.60 -21.08 29.57
C THR A 524 -4.66 -20.54 31.02
N PRO A 525 -5.13 -19.29 31.25
CA PRO A 525 -5.10 -18.65 32.58
C PRO A 525 -5.84 -19.40 33.69
N ASP A 526 -6.86 -20.18 33.35
CA ASP A 526 -7.76 -20.87 34.29
C ASP A 526 -7.45 -22.36 34.49
N GLY A 527 -6.65 -22.97 33.60
CA GLY A 527 -6.51 -24.43 33.53
C GLY A 527 -5.09 -24.95 33.49
N ALA A 528 -4.07 -24.09 33.37
CA ALA A 528 -2.65 -24.46 33.21
C ALA A 528 -2.34 -25.45 32.05
N ARG A 529 -3.32 -25.74 31.19
CA ARG A 529 -3.19 -26.54 29.97
C ARG A 529 -2.70 -25.65 28.82
N LYS A 530 -2.00 -26.25 27.85
CA LYS A 530 -1.66 -25.56 26.61
C LYS A 530 -2.93 -25.34 25.78
N PHE A 531 -2.93 -24.28 24.98
CA PHE A 531 -4.04 -23.98 24.06
C PHE A 531 -4.30 -25.14 23.09
N ALA A 532 -3.23 -25.76 22.55
CA ALA A 532 -3.33 -26.88 21.62
C ALA A 532 -3.99 -28.14 22.23
N ASP A 533 -3.94 -28.31 23.57
CA ASP A 533 -4.64 -29.40 24.28
C ASP A 533 -6.18 -29.24 24.24
N LEU A 534 -6.66 -28.04 23.91
CA LEU A 534 -8.09 -27.67 23.89
C LEU A 534 -8.61 -27.37 22.48
N TYR A 535 -7.76 -26.76 21.66
CA TYR A 535 -8.12 -26.17 20.37
C TYR A 535 -7.05 -26.50 19.34
N HIS A 536 -7.39 -27.34 18.37
CA HIS A 536 -6.46 -27.73 17.30
C HIS A 536 -6.04 -26.49 16.48
N VAL A 537 -4.74 -26.27 16.40
CA VAL A 537 -4.10 -25.22 15.61
C VAL A 537 -3.58 -25.87 14.33
N GLN A 538 -3.91 -25.31 13.17
CA GLN A 538 -3.47 -25.84 11.88
C GLN A 538 -2.72 -24.77 11.07
N ARG A 539 -1.54 -25.12 10.56
CA ARG A 539 -0.93 -24.43 9.41
C ARG A 539 -1.66 -24.86 8.13
N LEU A 540 -2.17 -23.90 7.35
CA LEU A 540 -2.86 -24.20 6.10
C LEU A 540 -1.87 -24.65 5.02
N GLY A 541 -2.15 -25.77 4.36
CA GLY A 541 -1.28 -26.42 3.38
C GLY A 541 -2.09 -27.33 2.44
N ALA A 542 -1.42 -28.15 1.62
CA ALA A 542 -2.03 -28.89 0.50
C ALA A 542 -3.12 -29.92 0.85
N GLU A 543 -3.29 -30.27 2.13
CA GLU A 543 -4.39 -31.12 2.61
C GLU A 543 -5.70 -30.33 2.85
N GLY A 544 -5.72 -29.02 2.61
CA GLY A 544 -6.86 -28.15 2.86
C GLY A 544 -7.14 -27.90 4.35
N MET A 545 -8.29 -27.28 4.63
CA MET A 545 -8.73 -26.97 6.00
C MET A 545 -9.38 -28.19 6.67
N LYS A 546 -8.84 -28.63 7.82
CA LYS A 546 -9.38 -29.79 8.56
C LYS A 546 -10.59 -29.38 9.42
N PRO A 547 -11.69 -30.17 9.45
CA PRO A 547 -12.90 -29.81 10.20
C PRO A 547 -12.70 -29.61 11.71
N SER A 548 -11.69 -30.25 12.31
CA SER A 548 -11.35 -30.15 13.72
C SER A 548 -10.58 -28.88 14.10
N SER A 549 -10.01 -28.17 13.12
CA SER A 549 -9.18 -26.99 13.35
C SER A 549 -10.01 -25.83 13.90
N LYS A 550 -9.53 -25.25 15.00
CA LYS A 550 -10.16 -24.11 15.71
C LYS A 550 -9.40 -22.81 15.47
N VAL A 551 -8.09 -22.91 15.21
CA VAL A 551 -7.26 -21.81 14.69
C VAL A 551 -6.61 -22.29 13.39
N VAL A 552 -6.74 -21.50 12.33
CA VAL A 552 -6.07 -21.75 11.04
C VAL A 552 -5.07 -20.62 10.80
N VAL A 553 -3.79 -20.96 10.63
CA VAL A 553 -2.70 -20.02 10.37
C VAL A 553 -2.29 -20.11 8.90
N SER A 554 -2.52 -19.03 8.13
CA SER A 554 -2.26 -18.99 6.68
C SER A 554 -1.50 -17.73 6.27
N THR A 555 -0.79 -17.78 5.14
CA THR A 555 -0.50 -16.56 4.37
C THR A 555 -1.72 -16.21 3.52
N VAL A 556 -1.85 -14.95 3.10
CA VAL A 556 -2.98 -14.50 2.26
C VAL A 556 -2.94 -15.19 0.88
N GLN A 557 -1.74 -15.39 0.33
CA GLN A 557 -1.49 -16.09 -0.92
C GLN A 557 -1.91 -17.56 -0.84
N ARG A 558 -1.56 -18.27 0.25
CA ARG A 558 -1.99 -19.67 0.43
C ARG A 558 -3.51 -19.75 0.56
N LEU A 559 -4.13 -18.86 1.33
CA LEU A 559 -5.58 -18.84 1.49
C LEU A 559 -6.30 -18.60 0.17
N TYR A 560 -5.79 -17.70 -0.68
CA TYR A 560 -6.31 -17.49 -2.02
C TYR A 560 -6.25 -18.78 -2.86
N MET A 561 -5.11 -19.48 -2.88
CA MET A 561 -4.97 -20.74 -3.61
C MET A 561 -5.94 -21.83 -3.13
N GLU A 562 -6.20 -21.92 -1.82
CA GLU A 562 -7.23 -22.84 -1.28
C GLU A 562 -8.65 -22.43 -1.68
N LEU A 563 -8.93 -21.11 -1.73
CA LEU A 563 -10.24 -20.61 -2.13
C LEU A 563 -10.53 -20.83 -3.62
N THR A 564 -9.54 -20.65 -4.50
CA THR A 564 -9.71 -20.84 -5.97
C THR A 564 -9.45 -22.28 -6.43
N GLY A 565 -8.75 -23.09 -5.64
CA GLY A 565 -8.26 -24.41 -6.07
C GLY A 565 -7.07 -24.37 -7.03
N GLU A 566 -6.51 -23.18 -7.30
CA GLU A 566 -5.39 -23.00 -8.22
C GLU A 566 -4.06 -23.30 -7.52
N HIS A 567 -3.58 -24.54 -7.65
CA HIS A 567 -2.27 -24.96 -7.15
C HIS A 567 -1.22 -25.05 -8.28
N PRO A 568 -0.05 -24.41 -8.14
CA PRO A 568 1.09 -24.61 -9.06
C PRO A 568 1.50 -26.09 -9.12
N THR A 569 1.80 -26.59 -10.31
CA THR A 569 2.21 -27.99 -10.53
C THR A 569 3.71 -28.11 -10.80
N GLY A 570 4.31 -29.24 -10.37
CA GLY A 570 5.72 -29.57 -10.62
C GLY A 570 6.70 -28.86 -9.69
N ALA A 571 7.94 -28.63 -10.15
CA ALA A 571 9.01 -27.98 -9.35
C ALA A 571 8.65 -26.56 -8.86
N LEU A 572 7.67 -25.90 -9.50
CA LEU A 572 7.10 -24.64 -9.02
C LEU A 572 6.34 -24.79 -7.70
N ALA A 573 5.93 -25.99 -7.29
CA ALA A 573 5.31 -26.22 -5.98
C ALA A 573 6.34 -26.22 -4.84
N GLU A 574 7.52 -26.82 -5.06
CA GLU A 574 8.63 -26.79 -4.10
C GLU A 574 9.24 -25.38 -3.98
N ASP A 575 9.41 -24.69 -5.11
CA ASP A 575 9.86 -23.28 -5.14
C ASP A 575 8.79 -22.30 -4.60
N ALA A 576 7.49 -22.65 -4.58
CA ALA A 576 6.41 -21.80 -4.05
C ALA A 576 6.32 -21.78 -2.53
N GLU A 577 6.95 -22.73 -1.82
CA GLU A 577 7.14 -22.60 -0.36
C GLU A 577 8.20 -21.53 -0.02
N GLY A 578 9.05 -21.15 -1.00
CA GLY A 578 10.15 -20.20 -0.86
C GLY A 578 9.91 -18.82 -1.50
N GLU A 579 9.41 -17.87 -0.71
CA GLU A 579 9.63 -16.40 -0.79
C GLU A 579 9.44 -15.63 -2.11
N ARG A 580 9.03 -16.25 -3.23
CA ARG A 580 8.71 -15.49 -4.45
C ARG A 580 7.31 -14.87 -4.33
N PRO A 581 7.16 -13.55 -4.51
CA PRO A 581 5.84 -12.96 -4.67
C PRO A 581 5.15 -13.59 -5.88
N TYR A 582 3.95 -14.13 -5.66
CA TYR A 582 3.05 -14.49 -6.77
C TYR A 582 2.59 -13.17 -7.40
N ASP A 583 3.29 -12.72 -8.46
CA ASP A 583 3.12 -11.38 -8.99
C ASP A 583 1.93 -11.32 -9.96
N ILE A 584 0.73 -11.40 -9.39
CA ILE A 584 -0.53 -11.45 -10.15
C ILE A 584 -0.75 -10.12 -10.88
N PRO A 585 -0.95 -10.09 -12.21
CA PRO A 585 -1.10 -8.85 -12.97
C PRO A 585 -2.51 -8.24 -12.85
N GLY A 586 -2.99 -7.98 -11.62
CA GLY A 586 -4.29 -7.36 -11.36
C GLY A 586 -4.80 -7.56 -9.92
N PRO A 587 -5.97 -6.99 -9.58
CA PRO A 587 -6.78 -7.44 -8.44
C PRO A 587 -7.13 -8.93 -8.58
N VAL A 588 -7.24 -9.66 -7.46
CA VAL A 588 -7.63 -11.09 -7.52
C VAL A 588 -9.14 -11.25 -7.39
N GLU A 589 -9.72 -12.14 -8.20
CA GLU A 589 -11.12 -12.56 -8.07
C GLU A 589 -11.23 -13.84 -7.23
N VAL A 590 -12.28 -13.95 -6.43
CA VAL A 590 -12.53 -15.11 -5.55
C VAL A 590 -13.92 -15.64 -5.85
N GLY A 591 -14.03 -16.94 -6.13
CA GLY A 591 -15.31 -17.65 -6.33
C GLY A 591 -15.88 -18.19 -5.02
N TYR A 592 -17.12 -18.72 -5.06
CA TYR A 592 -17.67 -19.43 -3.91
C TYR A 592 -16.98 -20.79 -3.75
N ASN A 593 -16.33 -21.02 -2.60
CA ASN A 593 -15.75 -22.31 -2.25
C ASN A 593 -16.66 -23.03 -1.22
N PRO A 594 -17.22 -24.21 -1.52
CA PRO A 594 -18.13 -24.92 -0.61
C PRO A 594 -17.45 -25.56 0.60
N ASP A 595 -16.14 -25.82 0.51
CA ASP A 595 -15.31 -26.40 1.59
C ASP A 595 -14.81 -25.31 2.56
N ILE A 596 -14.57 -24.11 2.04
CA ILE A 596 -14.23 -22.89 2.79
C ILE A 596 -15.29 -21.80 2.54
N PRO A 597 -16.56 -22.00 2.96
CA PRO A 597 -17.64 -21.03 2.74
C PRO A 597 -17.40 -19.70 3.51
N PRO A 598 -18.12 -18.61 3.19
CA PRO A 598 -17.96 -17.29 3.81
C PRO A 598 -18.00 -17.30 5.34
N GLU A 599 -18.81 -18.16 5.95
CA GLU A 599 -18.92 -18.31 7.41
C GLU A 599 -17.86 -19.21 8.08
N SER A 600 -16.80 -19.59 7.37
CA SER A 600 -15.79 -20.55 7.85
C SER A 600 -15.06 -20.12 9.12
N PHE A 601 -15.10 -18.83 9.45
CA PHE A 601 -14.44 -18.23 10.59
C PHE A 601 -15.42 -17.25 11.24
N ASP A 602 -15.39 -17.11 12.57
CA ASP A 602 -16.14 -16.07 13.31
C ASP A 602 -15.20 -14.90 13.72
N LEU A 603 -13.92 -14.96 13.34
CA LEU A 603 -12.90 -13.92 13.53
C LEU A 603 -11.76 -14.06 12.51
N LEU A 604 -11.37 -12.94 11.89
CA LEU A 604 -10.13 -12.81 11.12
C LEU A 604 -9.14 -11.93 11.88
N VAL A 605 -7.90 -12.39 12.02
CA VAL A 605 -6.77 -11.62 12.56
C VAL A 605 -5.72 -11.49 11.47
N VAL A 606 -5.24 -10.29 11.21
CA VAL A 606 -4.22 -10.01 10.17
C VAL A 606 -3.03 -9.34 10.85
N ASP A 607 -1.90 -10.04 10.98
CA ASP A 607 -0.66 -9.45 11.48
C ASP A 607 0.09 -8.68 10.38
N GLU A 608 0.84 -7.65 10.78
CA GLU A 608 1.44 -6.63 9.90
C GLU A 608 0.43 -6.15 8.83
N CYS A 609 -0.83 -5.90 9.25
CA CYS A 609 -1.98 -5.81 8.36
C CYS A 609 -1.83 -4.83 7.19
N HIS A 610 -1.04 -3.77 7.39
CA HIS A 610 -0.70 -2.81 6.36
C HIS A 610 -0.19 -3.48 5.07
N ARG A 611 0.59 -4.58 5.15
CA ARG A 611 1.11 -5.30 3.96
C ARG A 611 0.03 -6.07 3.21
N SER A 612 -0.94 -6.63 3.94
CA SER A 612 -1.95 -7.56 3.41
C SER A 612 -3.22 -6.89 2.88
N ILE A 613 -3.56 -5.70 3.38
CA ILE A 613 -4.80 -4.97 3.00
C ILE A 613 -4.65 -4.11 1.73
N TYR A 614 -3.43 -3.98 1.17
CA TYR A 614 -3.18 -3.15 -0.01
C TYR A 614 -3.42 -3.89 -1.31
N GLY A 615 -4.08 -3.20 -2.26
CA GLY A 615 -4.20 -3.64 -3.65
C GLY A 615 -4.85 -5.01 -3.79
N LYS A 616 -4.08 -5.97 -4.33
CA LYS A 616 -4.59 -7.15 -5.03
C LYS A 616 -5.47 -8.08 -4.17
N TRP A 617 -5.23 -8.16 -2.86
CA TRP A 617 -5.77 -9.20 -1.98
C TRP A 617 -7.05 -8.83 -1.22
N ARG A 618 -7.57 -7.62 -1.39
CA ARG A 618 -8.70 -7.11 -0.61
C ARG A 618 -9.96 -8.00 -0.71
N SER A 619 -10.22 -8.56 -1.88
CA SER A 619 -11.32 -9.51 -2.15
C SER A 619 -11.27 -10.76 -1.27
N VAL A 620 -10.07 -11.30 -0.99
CA VAL A 620 -9.87 -12.46 -0.10
C VAL A 620 -10.28 -12.15 1.33
N LEU A 621 -10.02 -10.93 1.81
CA LEU A 621 -10.42 -10.50 3.15
C LEU A 621 -11.92 -10.16 3.24
N GLU A 622 -12.51 -9.65 2.16
CA GLU A 622 -13.93 -9.29 2.06
C GLU A 622 -14.86 -10.46 1.70
N TYR A 623 -14.30 -11.65 1.40
CA TYR A 623 -15.02 -12.90 1.18
C TYR A 623 -15.75 -13.42 2.43
N PHE A 624 -15.17 -13.25 3.62
CA PHE A 624 -15.64 -13.89 4.84
C PHE A 624 -16.69 -13.06 5.61
N ASP A 625 -17.68 -13.75 6.18
CA ASP A 625 -18.70 -13.16 7.06
C ASP A 625 -18.22 -13.06 8.51
N ALA A 626 -17.11 -12.35 8.74
CA ALA A 626 -16.55 -12.20 10.07
C ALA A 626 -15.87 -10.84 10.33
N PRO A 627 -15.81 -10.42 11.62
CA PRO A 627 -15.02 -9.27 12.06
C PRO A 627 -13.54 -9.43 11.74
N ILE A 628 -12.89 -8.33 11.34
CA ILE A 628 -11.46 -8.30 10.99
C ILE A 628 -10.69 -7.46 12.01
N VAL A 629 -9.66 -8.04 12.62
CA VAL A 629 -8.71 -7.39 13.53
C VAL A 629 -7.36 -7.25 12.84
N GLY A 630 -6.95 -6.01 12.54
CA GLY A 630 -5.62 -5.71 12.01
C GLY A 630 -4.63 -5.39 13.12
N LEU A 631 -3.47 -6.04 13.13
CA LEU A 631 -2.36 -5.76 14.02
C LEU A 631 -1.23 -5.10 13.22
N THR A 632 -0.69 -3.99 13.70
CA THR A 632 0.44 -3.32 13.03
C THR A 632 1.25 -2.50 14.03
N ALA A 633 2.53 -2.28 13.76
CA ALA A 633 3.32 -1.26 14.48
C ALA A 633 3.30 0.10 13.75
N THR A 634 2.93 0.09 12.47
CA THR A 634 3.13 1.19 11.53
C THR A 634 1.92 1.32 10.60
N PRO A 635 0.77 1.82 11.09
CA PRO A 635 -0.36 2.11 10.22
C PRO A 635 -0.04 3.32 9.33
N VAL A 636 -0.51 3.30 8.08
CA VAL A 636 -0.47 4.48 7.19
C VAL A 636 -1.90 4.94 6.90
N ALA A 637 -2.08 6.06 6.21
CA ALA A 637 -3.40 6.60 5.86
C ALA A 637 -4.34 5.56 5.21
N GLN A 638 -3.83 4.70 4.33
CA GLN A 638 -4.61 3.60 3.73
C GLN A 638 -5.02 2.52 4.73
N THR A 639 -4.18 2.24 5.74
CA THR A 639 -4.54 1.34 6.86
C THR A 639 -5.72 1.90 7.64
N PHE A 640 -5.64 3.16 8.06
CA PHE A 640 -6.75 3.84 8.75
C PHE A 640 -8.02 3.86 7.89
N GLY A 641 -7.90 4.11 6.58
CA GLY A 641 -9.01 4.04 5.63
C GLY A 641 -9.67 2.67 5.57
N TYR A 642 -8.90 1.57 5.43
CA TYR A 642 -9.47 0.21 5.37
C TYR A 642 -10.19 -0.19 6.66
N PHE A 643 -9.64 0.20 7.82
CA PHE A 643 -10.23 -0.05 9.15
C PHE A 643 -11.23 1.04 9.58
N ASN A 644 -11.69 1.90 8.65
CA ASN A 644 -12.71 2.93 8.87
C ASN A 644 -12.40 3.89 10.04
N GLY A 645 -11.12 4.15 10.31
CA GLY A 645 -10.64 4.96 11.43
C GLY A 645 -10.80 4.32 12.83
N ASN A 646 -11.23 3.06 12.92
CA ASN A 646 -11.49 2.39 14.20
C ASN A 646 -10.19 1.83 14.83
N LEU A 647 -9.33 2.74 15.27
CA LEU A 647 -8.19 2.44 16.14
C LEU A 647 -8.71 2.11 17.55
N VAL A 648 -8.68 0.83 17.92
CA VAL A 648 -9.24 0.34 19.20
C VAL A 648 -8.22 0.31 20.33
N SER A 649 -6.93 0.34 19.99
CA SER A 649 -5.82 0.49 20.93
C SER A 649 -4.60 1.04 20.20
N GLU A 650 -3.93 1.99 20.82
CA GLU A 650 -2.61 2.46 20.44
C GLU A 650 -1.62 2.13 21.55
N TYR A 651 -0.41 1.74 21.17
CA TYR A 651 0.74 1.60 22.05
C TYR A 651 2.00 1.92 21.24
N THR A 652 2.49 3.12 21.44
CA THR A 652 3.58 3.75 20.70
C THR A 652 4.95 3.18 21.08
N TYR A 653 5.97 3.53 20.29
CA TYR A 653 7.35 3.18 20.62
C TYR A 653 7.81 3.83 21.94
N GLN A 654 7.40 5.08 22.16
CA GLN A 654 7.75 5.88 23.34
C GLN A 654 7.17 5.27 24.62
N GLU A 655 5.90 4.86 24.59
CA GLU A 655 5.28 4.10 25.69
C GLU A 655 5.98 2.76 25.89
N ALA A 656 6.32 2.05 24.81
CA ALA A 656 7.07 0.79 24.92
C ALA A 656 8.46 0.95 25.57
N VAL A 657 9.17 2.05 25.33
CA VAL A 657 10.43 2.35 26.02
C VAL A 657 10.19 2.65 27.49
N ALA A 658 9.22 3.51 27.80
CA ALA A 658 8.96 3.98 29.16
C ALA A 658 8.36 2.89 30.09
N ASP A 659 7.60 1.95 29.56
CA ASP A 659 7.11 0.75 30.27
C ASP A 659 8.19 -0.34 30.42
N GLY A 660 9.42 -0.10 29.95
CA GLY A 660 10.52 -1.09 29.99
C GLY A 660 10.27 -2.32 29.11
N VAL A 661 9.40 -2.20 28.09
CA VAL A 661 9.14 -3.24 27.09
C VAL A 661 10.23 -3.24 26.02
N ASN A 662 10.62 -2.05 25.58
CA ASN A 662 11.70 -1.79 24.64
C ASN A 662 12.80 -0.93 25.31
N VAL A 663 13.96 -0.87 24.68
CA VAL A 663 15.05 0.07 25.00
C VAL A 663 15.08 1.19 23.98
N ASP A 664 15.55 2.37 24.38
CA ASP A 664 15.60 3.52 23.47
C ASP A 664 16.73 3.42 22.44
N PHE A 665 16.80 4.37 21.51
CA PHE A 665 17.85 4.42 20.48
C PHE A 665 18.49 5.80 20.31
N SER A 666 19.77 5.79 19.94
CA SER A 666 20.47 6.97 19.42
C SER A 666 20.92 6.73 17.98
N VAL A 667 21.07 7.79 17.20
CA VAL A 667 21.62 7.73 15.83
C VAL A 667 23.06 8.26 15.86
N TYR A 668 23.97 7.53 15.24
CA TYR A 668 25.37 7.91 15.03
C TYR A 668 25.64 7.91 13.52
N GLU A 669 26.03 9.04 12.97
CA GLU A 669 26.26 9.22 11.53
C GLU A 669 27.72 8.94 11.17
N ILE A 670 27.95 8.35 9.99
CA ILE A 670 29.28 8.18 9.38
C ILE A 670 29.19 8.51 7.88
N GLY A 671 29.33 9.80 7.52
CA GLY A 671 29.31 10.26 6.13
C GLY A 671 30.70 10.20 5.49
N THR A 672 30.79 9.67 4.27
CA THR A 672 32.03 9.66 3.46
C THR A 672 31.81 10.24 2.07
N ARG A 673 32.87 10.76 1.42
CA ARG A 673 32.76 11.43 0.12
C ARG A 673 32.23 10.50 -0.95
N ILE A 674 32.79 9.29 -1.06
CA ILE A 674 32.34 8.30 -2.06
C ILE A 674 30.87 7.90 -1.84
N THR A 675 30.40 7.90 -0.60
CA THR A 675 28.99 7.62 -0.31
C THR A 675 28.05 8.74 -0.74
N ALA A 676 28.46 10.00 -0.59
CA ALA A 676 27.64 11.17 -0.90
C ALA A 676 27.61 11.49 -2.40
N GLU A 677 28.76 11.44 -3.07
CA GLU A 677 28.95 11.95 -4.43
C GLU A 677 29.13 10.81 -5.46
N GLY A 678 29.77 9.71 -5.04
CA GLY A 678 30.32 8.71 -5.95
C GLY A 678 31.83 8.90 -6.12
N GLY A 679 32.38 8.48 -7.25
CA GLY A 679 33.83 8.53 -7.47
C GLY A 679 34.22 8.30 -8.92
N VAL A 680 35.53 8.25 -9.15
CA VAL A 680 36.12 8.06 -10.49
C VAL A 680 37.17 6.97 -10.39
N ILE A 681 36.91 5.83 -11.04
CA ILE A 681 37.91 4.77 -11.17
C ILE A 681 38.91 5.23 -12.23
N ALA A 682 40.17 5.39 -11.83
CA ALA A 682 41.22 5.84 -12.75
C ALA A 682 41.52 4.77 -13.81
N GLN A 683 41.94 5.23 -15.00
CA GLN A 683 42.39 4.38 -16.09
C GLN A 683 43.47 3.38 -15.61
N GLY A 684 43.23 2.08 -15.81
CA GLY A 684 44.15 1.02 -15.42
C GLY A 684 43.48 -0.35 -15.26
N THR A 685 44.26 -1.35 -14.85
CA THR A 685 43.80 -2.72 -14.63
C THR A 685 43.02 -2.84 -13.31
N ILE A 686 41.70 -3.08 -13.38
CA ILE A 686 40.84 -3.23 -12.20
C ILE A 686 40.24 -4.64 -12.07
N PRO A 687 39.84 -5.07 -10.86
CA PRO A 687 39.03 -6.27 -10.69
C PRO A 687 37.58 -6.05 -11.19
N VAL A 688 37.04 -7.04 -11.89
CA VAL A 688 35.64 -7.09 -12.32
C VAL A 688 35.05 -8.46 -11.99
N ARG A 689 33.89 -8.49 -11.32
CA ARG A 689 33.19 -9.73 -10.93
C ARG A 689 31.86 -9.88 -11.66
N ASP A 690 31.65 -11.04 -12.29
CA ASP A 690 30.33 -11.41 -12.84
C ASP A 690 29.33 -11.67 -11.68
N ARG A 691 28.20 -10.94 -11.68
CA ARG A 691 27.23 -10.90 -10.57
C ARG A 691 26.65 -12.27 -10.20
N ARG A 692 26.51 -13.16 -11.18
CA ARG A 692 25.82 -14.44 -11.05
C ARG A 692 26.79 -15.57 -10.73
N THR A 693 27.91 -15.64 -11.45
CA THR A 693 28.89 -16.72 -11.33
C THR A 693 29.95 -16.45 -10.27
N ARG A 694 30.03 -15.22 -9.74
CA ARG A 694 31.06 -14.73 -8.81
C ARG A 694 32.50 -14.83 -9.35
N ARG A 695 32.68 -15.16 -10.63
CA ARG A 695 33.99 -15.23 -11.26
C ARG A 695 34.59 -13.83 -11.39
N GLN A 696 35.71 -13.62 -10.71
CA GLN A 696 36.54 -12.44 -10.85
C GLN A 696 37.46 -12.57 -12.08
N ARG A 697 37.68 -11.45 -12.75
CA ARG A 697 38.67 -11.24 -13.82
C ARG A 697 39.31 -9.86 -13.62
N TYR A 698 40.40 -9.60 -14.32
CA TYR A 698 40.94 -8.24 -14.45
C TYR A 698 40.50 -7.62 -15.78
N GLU A 699 40.23 -6.33 -15.79
CA GLU A 699 39.94 -5.52 -16.97
C GLU A 699 40.81 -4.26 -16.98
N ASP A 700 41.59 -4.07 -18.05
CA ASP A 700 42.27 -2.82 -18.34
C ASP A 700 41.25 -1.79 -18.83
N LEU A 701 41.00 -0.74 -18.04
CA LEU A 701 40.21 0.42 -18.47
C LEU A 701 41.05 1.30 -19.40
N ASP A 702 40.42 1.80 -20.48
CA ASP A 702 41.04 2.69 -21.47
C ASP A 702 40.86 4.18 -21.17
N GLU A 703 39.93 4.50 -20.28
CA GLU A 703 39.51 5.84 -19.89
C GLU A 703 38.98 5.77 -18.44
N ASP A 704 38.96 6.92 -17.75
CA ASP A 704 38.44 7.02 -16.40
C ASP A 704 36.93 6.71 -16.36
N VAL A 705 36.48 5.96 -15.34
CA VAL A 705 35.07 5.56 -15.19
C VAL A 705 34.45 6.28 -13.99
N GLU A 706 33.68 7.32 -14.28
CA GLU A 706 32.83 8.00 -13.30
C GLU A 706 31.66 7.11 -12.86
N TYR A 707 31.34 7.13 -11.56
CA TYR A 707 30.17 6.47 -10.98
C TYR A 707 29.52 7.35 -9.91
N GLY A 708 28.19 7.35 -9.86
CA GLY A 708 27.43 8.12 -8.87
C GLY A 708 27.16 7.35 -7.57
N ALA A 709 26.80 8.07 -6.50
CA ALA A 709 26.42 7.53 -5.19
C ALA A 709 25.39 6.38 -5.22
N ASN A 710 24.49 6.36 -6.21
CA ASN A 710 23.49 5.30 -6.40
C ASN A 710 24.08 3.98 -6.93
N GLN A 711 25.27 3.99 -7.53
CA GLN A 711 25.97 2.82 -8.05
C GLN A 711 26.89 2.16 -7.00
N VAL A 712 27.31 2.89 -5.97
CA VAL A 712 28.13 2.37 -4.85
C VAL A 712 27.41 1.21 -4.15
N GLY A 713 28.10 0.10 -3.91
CA GLY A 713 27.53 -1.11 -3.30
C GLY A 713 26.57 -1.88 -4.20
N VAL A 714 26.47 -1.55 -5.50
CA VAL A 714 25.55 -2.20 -6.46
C VAL A 714 26.24 -2.49 -7.81
N GLY A 715 26.71 -1.45 -8.49
CA GLY A 715 27.48 -1.55 -9.73
C GLY A 715 28.98 -1.42 -9.51
N VAL A 716 29.38 -0.65 -8.50
CA VAL A 716 30.77 -0.44 -8.09
C VAL A 716 30.93 -0.77 -6.61
N ILE A 717 31.99 -1.49 -6.24
CA ILE A 717 32.42 -1.71 -4.86
C ILE A 717 33.71 -0.91 -4.65
N SER A 718 33.67 0.13 -3.82
CA SER A 718 34.90 0.75 -3.30
C SER A 718 35.28 0.05 -1.99
N LYS A 719 36.41 -0.67 -1.98
CA LYS A 719 36.90 -1.31 -0.74
C LYS A 719 37.40 -0.26 0.26
N ASP A 720 37.85 0.91 -0.19
CA ASP A 720 38.31 1.97 0.71
C ASP A 720 37.15 2.73 1.38
N GLN A 721 36.01 2.92 0.68
CA GLN A 721 34.78 3.42 1.29
C GLN A 721 34.30 2.51 2.43
N LEU A 722 34.21 1.20 2.16
CA LEU A 722 33.83 0.21 3.17
C LEU A 722 34.83 0.21 4.34
N ARG A 723 36.14 0.23 4.07
CA ARG A 723 37.17 0.30 5.12
C ARG A 723 37.04 1.57 5.95
N THR A 724 36.81 2.72 5.34
CA THR A 724 36.69 4.00 6.04
C THR A 724 35.47 4.03 6.95
N VAL A 725 34.31 3.55 6.50
CA VAL A 725 33.12 3.43 7.36
C VAL A 725 33.36 2.46 8.52
N ILE A 726 33.86 1.24 8.25
CA ILE A 726 34.03 0.21 9.29
C ILE A 726 35.18 0.54 10.25
N ARG A 727 36.25 1.19 9.78
CA ARG A 727 37.35 1.71 10.62
C ARG A 727 36.86 2.81 11.54
N THR A 728 36.11 3.78 11.01
CA THR A 728 35.50 4.85 11.82
C THR A 728 34.55 4.26 12.87
N PHE A 729 33.69 3.32 12.47
CA PHE A 729 32.82 2.62 13.43
C PHE A 729 33.62 1.93 14.54
N ARG A 730 34.69 1.20 14.21
CA ARG A 730 35.58 0.54 15.19
C ARG A 730 36.25 1.56 16.13
N GLU A 731 36.83 2.63 15.61
CA GLU A 731 37.55 3.64 16.39
C GLU A 731 36.63 4.42 17.34
N ARG A 732 35.39 4.69 16.90
CA ARG A 732 34.38 5.44 17.67
C ARG A 732 33.58 4.56 18.65
N LEU A 733 33.63 3.23 18.49
CA LEU A 733 32.81 2.25 19.22
C LEU A 733 32.87 2.39 20.74
N PHE A 734 34.07 2.47 21.30
CA PHE A 734 34.31 2.54 22.76
C PHE A 734 34.81 3.91 23.22
N THR A 735 34.70 4.92 22.36
CA THR A 735 35.11 6.31 22.65
C THR A 735 33.93 7.28 22.59
N GLU A 736 32.93 7.00 21.75
CA GLU A 736 31.73 7.84 21.57
C GLU A 736 30.41 7.05 21.59
N ILE A 737 30.40 5.84 21.00
CA ILE A 737 29.15 5.06 20.84
C ILE A 737 28.76 4.35 22.15
N PHE A 738 29.73 3.68 22.80
CA PHE A 738 29.61 3.07 24.13
C PHE A 738 30.84 3.41 25.00
N PRO A 739 31.06 4.70 25.34
CA PRO A 739 32.22 5.14 26.12
C PRO A 739 32.24 4.51 27.52
N GLU A 740 31.09 4.16 28.09
CA GLU A 740 30.96 3.50 29.39
C GLU A 740 31.54 2.08 29.44
N ARG A 741 31.88 1.51 28.28
CA ARG A 741 32.50 0.19 28.14
C ARG A 741 33.99 0.26 27.80
N GLY A 742 34.51 1.46 27.51
CA GLY A 742 35.89 1.69 27.07
C GLY A 742 36.92 1.51 28.18
N LYS A 743 37.40 0.27 28.37
CA LYS A 743 38.53 -0.02 29.25
C LYS A 743 39.84 0.50 28.64
N ARG A 744 40.63 1.20 29.45
CA ARG A 744 41.95 1.73 29.05
C ARG A 744 43.05 1.21 29.97
N ASP A 745 44.23 1.00 29.41
CA ASP A 745 45.46 0.74 30.16
C ASP A 745 45.86 2.01 30.93
N GLY A 746 46.13 1.87 32.23
CA GLY A 746 46.53 2.99 33.10
C GLY A 746 47.94 3.55 32.84
N SER A 747 48.75 2.86 32.04
CA SER A 747 50.14 3.25 31.73
C SER A 747 50.30 4.04 30.44
N ASN A 748 49.49 3.75 29.40
CA ASN A 748 49.57 4.41 28.09
C ASN A 748 48.23 5.02 27.59
N GLY A 749 47.11 4.74 28.26
CA GLY A 749 45.78 5.25 27.90
C GLY A 749 45.12 4.57 26.70
N GLU A 750 45.72 3.54 26.10
CA GLU A 750 45.17 2.80 24.96
C GLU A 750 43.99 1.91 25.38
N LEU A 751 43.12 1.59 24.42
CA LEU A 751 41.95 0.72 24.66
C LEU A 751 42.35 -0.76 24.73
N LEU A 752 41.94 -1.44 25.80
CA LEU A 752 42.17 -2.88 26.02
C LEU A 752 41.19 -3.73 25.19
N TRP A 753 41.40 -3.77 23.87
CA TRP A 753 40.48 -4.38 22.90
C TRP A 753 40.14 -5.86 23.16
N ASP A 754 41.08 -6.66 23.66
CA ASP A 754 40.83 -8.09 23.94
C ASP A 754 40.11 -8.34 25.29
N GLU A 755 39.91 -7.30 26.11
CA GLU A 755 39.12 -7.32 27.34
C GLU A 755 37.67 -6.83 27.17
N MET A 756 37.26 -6.49 25.94
CA MET A 756 35.98 -5.88 25.62
C MET A 756 35.23 -6.66 24.55
N TYR A 757 33.93 -6.86 24.75
CA TYR A 757 33.05 -7.45 23.74
C TYR A 757 32.46 -6.36 22.84
N VAL A 758 32.77 -6.41 21.53
CA VAL A 758 32.12 -5.58 20.49
C VAL A 758 30.60 -5.76 20.59
N PRO A 759 29.78 -4.71 20.72
CA PRO A 759 28.32 -4.83 20.80
C PRO A 759 27.74 -5.65 19.64
N LYS A 760 26.69 -6.45 19.90
CA LYS A 760 26.09 -7.30 18.85
C LYS A 760 25.57 -6.39 17.73
N THR A 761 26.13 -6.55 16.52
CA THR A 761 25.94 -5.62 15.40
C THR A 761 25.33 -6.32 14.20
N LEU A 762 24.28 -5.73 13.63
CA LEU A 762 23.67 -6.17 12.38
C LEU A 762 23.92 -5.12 11.30
N ILE A 763 24.54 -5.52 10.19
CA ILE A 763 24.85 -4.65 9.06
C ILE A 763 23.90 -4.95 7.90
N PHE A 764 23.21 -3.91 7.40
CA PHE A 764 22.30 -3.99 6.27
C PHE A 764 23.01 -3.66 4.95
N ALA A 765 23.23 -4.68 4.13
CA ALA A 765 23.86 -4.60 2.81
C ALA A 765 22.84 -4.38 1.68
N LYS A 766 23.29 -3.79 0.56
CA LYS A 766 22.41 -3.51 -0.61
C LYS A 766 21.99 -4.76 -1.40
N ASN A 767 22.80 -5.82 -1.38
CA ASN A 767 22.58 -7.11 -2.07
C ASN A 767 23.61 -8.15 -1.56
N ASP A 768 23.50 -9.41 -1.98
CA ASP A 768 24.38 -10.49 -1.48
C ASP A 768 25.85 -10.38 -1.94
N ASN A 769 26.11 -9.76 -3.11
CA ASN A 769 27.49 -9.46 -3.53
C ASN A 769 28.11 -8.40 -2.60
N HIS A 770 27.36 -7.34 -2.25
CA HIS A 770 27.81 -6.31 -1.31
C HIS A 770 27.97 -6.86 0.12
N ALA A 771 27.09 -7.77 0.56
CA ALA A 771 27.19 -8.41 1.87
C ALA A 771 28.48 -9.22 2.04
N GLU A 772 28.99 -9.83 0.96
CA GLU A 772 30.24 -10.57 0.93
C GLU A 772 31.45 -9.65 1.18
N GLU A 773 31.52 -8.52 0.48
CA GLU A 773 32.59 -7.52 0.63
C GLU A 773 32.62 -6.87 2.02
N ILE A 774 31.45 -6.58 2.59
CA ILE A 774 31.35 -6.05 3.96
C ILE A 774 31.93 -7.06 4.95
N VAL A 775 31.67 -8.36 4.78
CA VAL A 775 32.20 -9.40 5.67
C VAL A 775 33.73 -9.49 5.57
N GLU A 776 34.30 -9.43 4.37
CA GLU A 776 35.76 -9.35 4.19
C GLU A 776 36.35 -8.13 4.90
N VAL A 777 35.84 -6.93 4.60
CA VAL A 777 36.34 -5.67 5.18
C VAL A 777 36.20 -5.63 6.70
N VAL A 778 35.10 -6.14 7.27
CA VAL A 778 34.93 -6.23 8.72
C VAL A 778 35.98 -7.16 9.36
N ARG A 779 36.28 -8.30 8.74
CA ARG A 779 37.29 -9.23 9.26
C ARG A 779 38.70 -8.62 9.20
N ASP A 780 39.03 -7.95 8.10
CA ASP A 780 40.29 -7.22 7.93
C ASP A 780 40.45 -6.11 8.99
N VAL A 781 39.46 -5.23 9.12
CA VAL A 781 39.53 -4.04 10.01
C VAL A 781 39.52 -4.41 11.50
N PHE A 782 38.83 -5.49 11.89
CA PHE A 782 38.85 -5.98 13.28
C PHE A 782 39.97 -6.98 13.57
N GLY A 783 40.62 -7.55 12.54
CA GLY A 783 41.64 -8.59 12.70
C GLY A 783 41.08 -9.90 13.27
N LYS A 784 39.83 -10.26 12.96
CA LYS A 784 39.14 -11.45 13.50
C LYS A 784 38.48 -12.28 12.39
N GLY A 785 38.34 -13.59 12.61
CA GLY A 785 37.93 -14.57 11.59
C GLY A 785 36.42 -14.82 11.43
N ASN A 786 36.09 -15.99 10.86
CA ASN A 786 34.72 -16.42 10.57
C ASN A 786 33.78 -16.41 11.79
N ASP A 787 34.31 -16.77 12.96
CA ASP A 787 33.55 -16.91 14.20
C ASP A 787 33.17 -15.57 14.82
N PHE A 788 33.73 -14.45 14.32
CA PHE A 788 33.44 -13.08 14.76
C PHE A 788 32.46 -12.35 13.84
N CYS A 789 32.57 -12.53 12.52
CA CYS A 789 31.72 -11.89 11.52
C CYS A 789 31.27 -12.86 10.43
N ALA A 790 29.96 -12.93 10.15
CA ALA A 790 29.38 -13.84 9.15
C ALA A 790 28.28 -13.20 8.27
N LYS A 791 28.18 -13.68 7.02
CA LYS A 791 27.06 -13.39 6.11
C LYS A 791 25.87 -14.28 6.47
N ILE A 792 24.70 -13.68 6.67
CA ILE A 792 23.45 -14.36 7.01
C ILE A 792 22.37 -13.87 6.01
N THR A 793 22.22 -14.62 4.91
CA THR A 793 21.30 -14.35 3.79
C THR A 793 20.60 -15.65 3.35
N HIS A 794 19.45 -15.59 2.68
CA HIS A 794 18.69 -16.78 2.25
C HIS A 794 19.48 -17.70 1.31
N ALA A 795 20.44 -17.14 0.54
CA ALA A 795 21.33 -17.91 -0.33
C ALA A 795 22.47 -18.64 0.43
N ALA A 796 22.62 -18.40 1.74
CA ALA A 796 23.67 -19.00 2.54
C ALA A 796 23.25 -20.38 3.08
N LYS A 797 24.05 -21.42 2.79
CA LYS A 797 23.89 -22.74 3.42
C LYS A 797 23.90 -22.60 4.95
N LYS A 798 22.95 -23.26 5.63
CA LYS A 798 22.78 -23.25 7.10
C LYS A 798 22.49 -21.85 7.67
N ALA A 799 21.59 -21.11 7.03
CA ALA A 799 21.15 -19.78 7.46
C ALA A 799 20.62 -19.78 8.91
N ASP A 800 19.74 -20.72 9.25
CA ASP A 800 19.09 -20.79 10.57
C ASP A 800 20.06 -21.14 11.69
N GLU A 801 21.01 -22.06 11.44
CA GLU A 801 22.08 -22.39 12.39
C GLU A 801 22.92 -21.15 12.72
N ARG A 802 23.39 -20.41 11.70
CA ARG A 802 24.17 -19.18 11.92
C ARG A 802 23.38 -18.09 12.63
N LEU A 803 22.07 -18.06 12.46
CA LEU A 803 21.18 -17.10 13.10
C LEU A 803 20.94 -17.46 14.58
N ALA A 804 20.85 -18.75 14.90
CA ALA A 804 20.88 -19.27 16.26
C ALA A 804 22.25 -18.99 16.93
N ASP A 805 23.36 -19.20 16.22
CA ASP A 805 24.72 -18.86 16.67
C ASP A 805 24.83 -17.36 16.99
N PHE A 806 24.37 -16.49 16.08
CA PHE A 806 24.41 -15.04 16.28
C PHE A 806 23.56 -14.60 17.49
N ARG A 807 22.45 -15.28 17.75
CA ARG A 807 21.58 -15.02 18.90
C ARG A 807 22.17 -15.48 20.24
N ASN A 808 22.81 -16.64 20.27
CA ASN A 808 23.12 -17.36 21.51
C ASN A 808 24.62 -17.39 21.87
N LEU A 809 25.53 -17.34 20.89
CA LEU A 809 26.96 -17.54 21.11
C LEU A 809 27.70 -16.21 21.33
N PRO A 810 28.61 -16.09 22.33
CA PRO A 810 29.32 -14.85 22.61
C PRO A 810 30.25 -14.38 21.48
N GLN A 811 30.85 -15.28 20.72
CA GLN A 811 31.92 -14.96 19.76
C GLN A 811 31.43 -14.27 18.48
N LEU A 812 30.26 -14.64 17.95
CA LEU A 812 29.76 -14.11 16.68
C LEU A 812 29.16 -12.72 16.90
N ARG A 813 29.97 -11.67 16.79
CA ARG A 813 29.61 -10.29 17.15
C ARG A 813 28.90 -9.53 16.04
N ILE A 814 29.23 -9.81 14.78
CA ILE A 814 28.74 -9.05 13.63
C ILE A 814 28.06 -9.98 12.61
N ALA A 815 26.82 -9.63 12.23
CA ALA A 815 26.08 -10.29 11.17
C ALA A 815 25.83 -9.34 10.01
N VAL A 816 26.00 -9.80 8.76
CA VAL A 816 25.70 -9.01 7.56
C VAL A 816 24.53 -9.65 6.81
N THR A 817 23.47 -8.88 6.59
CA THR A 817 22.20 -9.32 5.99
C THR A 817 21.79 -8.42 4.81
N VAL A 818 20.89 -8.91 3.96
CA VAL A 818 20.20 -8.09 2.95
C VAL A 818 18.76 -7.82 3.39
N ASP A 819 17.90 -8.86 3.43
CA ASP A 819 16.49 -8.77 3.85
C ASP A 819 16.08 -9.81 4.93
N MET A 820 16.85 -10.88 5.12
CA MET A 820 16.48 -12.02 5.98
C MET A 820 16.25 -11.64 7.44
N ILE A 821 17.27 -11.10 8.11
CA ILE A 821 17.16 -10.70 9.53
C ILE A 821 16.26 -9.45 9.68
N ALA A 822 16.06 -8.67 8.62
CA ALA A 822 15.11 -7.55 8.64
C ALA A 822 13.66 -8.05 8.81
N THR A 823 13.32 -9.25 8.34
CA THR A 823 11.93 -9.75 8.24
C THR A 823 11.72 -11.07 8.99
N GLY A 824 11.44 -10.96 10.29
CA GLY A 824 10.82 -12.05 11.05
C GLY A 824 11.76 -12.92 11.89
N THR A 825 12.89 -12.41 12.39
CA THR A 825 13.64 -13.11 13.45
C THR A 825 13.97 -12.18 14.62
N ASP A 826 13.90 -12.73 15.84
CA ASP A 826 14.11 -11.99 17.09
C ASP A 826 15.51 -12.27 17.65
N VAL A 827 16.40 -11.27 17.60
CA VAL A 827 17.76 -11.30 18.17
C VAL A 827 17.82 -10.25 19.29
N LYS A 828 17.23 -10.57 20.44
CA LYS A 828 17.13 -9.64 21.58
C LYS A 828 18.47 -9.01 22.04
N PRO A 829 19.63 -9.72 22.05
CA PRO A 829 20.91 -9.13 22.45
C PRO A 829 21.48 -8.08 21.48
N LEU A 830 20.79 -7.71 20.40
CA LEU A 830 21.28 -6.81 19.36
C LEU A 830 21.37 -5.34 19.81
N GLU A 831 22.53 -4.71 19.60
CA GLU A 831 22.87 -3.38 20.15
C GLU A 831 23.23 -2.34 19.09
N CYS A 832 23.66 -2.77 17.90
CA CYS A 832 23.96 -1.88 16.78
C CYS A 832 23.23 -2.30 15.50
N LEU A 833 22.65 -1.32 14.81
CA LEU A 833 22.06 -1.46 13.48
C LEU A 833 22.82 -0.56 12.51
N LEU A 834 23.72 -1.12 11.70
CA LEU A 834 24.56 -0.35 10.76
C LEU A 834 23.97 -0.40 9.35
N PHE A 835 23.68 0.76 8.78
CA PHE A 835 23.06 0.87 7.46
C PHE A 835 24.09 1.24 6.39
N LEU A 836 24.42 0.27 5.54
CA LEU A 836 25.12 0.46 4.25
C LEU A 836 24.14 0.36 3.05
N ARG A 837 22.84 0.37 3.33
CA ARG A 837 21.72 0.31 2.39
C ARG A 837 20.71 1.39 2.72
N ASP A 838 20.32 2.13 1.70
CA ASP A 838 19.20 3.07 1.78
C ASP A 838 17.86 2.30 1.78
N VAL A 839 16.92 2.75 2.60
CA VAL A 839 15.63 2.09 2.86
C VAL A 839 14.52 3.08 2.54
N LYS A 840 13.85 2.91 1.39
CA LYS A 840 12.88 3.89 0.86
C LYS A 840 11.56 3.97 1.64
N SER A 841 10.99 2.83 2.04
CA SER A 841 9.71 2.77 2.77
C SER A 841 9.90 2.99 4.26
N TRP A 842 9.02 3.78 4.86
CA TRP A 842 9.04 4.07 6.30
C TRP A 842 8.71 2.83 7.14
N ALA A 843 7.67 2.08 6.77
CA ALA A 843 7.27 0.87 7.48
C ALA A 843 8.38 -0.20 7.51
N TYR A 844 9.15 -0.35 6.42
CA TYR A 844 10.28 -1.29 6.41
C TYR A 844 11.43 -0.82 7.31
N PHE A 845 11.72 0.48 7.32
CA PHE A 845 12.74 1.05 8.21
C PHE A 845 12.37 0.87 9.70
N GLU A 846 11.12 1.12 10.08
CA GLU A 846 10.64 0.90 11.45
C GLU A 846 10.70 -0.57 11.89
N GLN A 847 10.41 -1.52 10.98
CA GLN A 847 10.59 -2.95 11.25
C GLN A 847 12.07 -3.32 11.48
N MET A 848 13.00 -2.71 10.74
CA MET A 848 14.45 -2.90 10.93
C MET A 848 14.91 -2.30 12.27
N LYS A 849 14.48 -1.07 12.59
CA LYS A 849 14.71 -0.39 13.89
C LYS A 849 14.22 -1.25 15.07
N GLY A 850 13.02 -1.81 14.95
CA GLY A 850 12.39 -2.67 15.96
C GLY A 850 13.13 -3.97 16.32
N ARG A 851 14.21 -4.31 15.62
CA ARG A 851 15.12 -5.41 15.98
C ARG A 851 16.08 -5.02 17.10
N GLY A 852 16.61 -3.79 17.08
CA GLY A 852 17.52 -3.28 18.12
C GLY A 852 16.79 -2.99 19.44
N ALA A 853 15.54 -2.55 19.35
CA ALA A 853 14.74 -2.05 20.48
C ALA A 853 14.38 -3.08 21.57
N ARG A 854 14.65 -4.37 21.38
CA ARG A 854 14.17 -5.40 22.31
C ARG A 854 14.91 -5.41 23.64
N THR A 855 14.17 -5.56 24.73
CA THR A 855 14.70 -5.84 26.07
C THR A 855 15.07 -7.32 26.23
N LEU A 856 15.94 -7.58 27.20
CA LEU A 856 16.44 -8.90 27.59
C LEU A 856 16.82 -8.81 29.08
N SER A 857 16.69 -9.89 29.86
CA SER A 857 17.14 -9.88 31.26
C SER A 857 18.66 -9.77 31.35
N LEU A 858 19.18 -9.16 32.44
CA LEU A 858 20.63 -9.03 32.65
C LEU A 858 21.35 -10.39 32.59
N THR A 859 20.80 -11.41 33.25
CA THR A 859 21.36 -12.77 33.30
C THR A 859 21.35 -13.47 31.93
N GLU A 860 20.39 -13.18 31.05
CA GLU A 860 20.45 -13.63 29.65
C GLU A 860 21.47 -12.82 28.84
N PHE A 861 21.66 -11.54 29.17
CA PHE A 861 22.56 -10.66 28.44
C PHE A 861 24.02 -11.00 28.71
N GLU A 862 24.38 -11.18 29.98
CA GLU A 862 25.71 -11.58 30.45
C GLU A 862 26.18 -12.91 29.84
N LYS A 863 25.26 -13.83 29.49
CA LYS A 863 25.60 -15.08 28.79
C LYS A 863 26.13 -14.85 27.37
N VAL A 864 25.76 -13.74 26.73
CA VAL A 864 26.06 -13.46 25.31
C VAL A 864 27.02 -12.28 25.15
N THR A 865 26.99 -11.32 26.07
CA THR A 865 27.95 -10.22 26.21
C THR A 865 28.34 -10.14 27.70
N PRO A 866 29.36 -10.89 28.14
CA PRO A 866 29.81 -10.86 29.53
C PRO A 866 30.38 -9.51 29.95
N GLY A 867 30.24 -9.17 31.24
CA GLY A 867 30.91 -8.02 31.85
C GLY A 867 30.38 -6.63 31.45
N VAL A 868 29.20 -6.55 30.86
CA VAL A 868 28.47 -5.29 30.62
C VAL A 868 27.19 -5.26 31.46
N GLY A 869 26.75 -4.04 31.83
CA GLY A 869 25.50 -3.84 32.54
C GLY A 869 24.24 -4.15 31.71
N PRO A 870 23.04 -3.86 32.24
CA PRO A 870 21.80 -4.11 31.51
C PRO A 870 21.77 -3.33 30.20
N LYS A 871 21.15 -3.91 29.18
CA LYS A 871 20.92 -3.24 27.89
C LYS A 871 19.97 -2.06 28.11
N THR A 872 20.48 -0.83 28.01
CA THR A 872 19.74 0.42 28.23
C THR A 872 19.30 1.11 26.93
N ARG A 873 20.05 0.93 25.85
CA ARG A 873 19.79 1.48 24.52
C ARG A 873 20.33 0.58 23.41
N PHE A 874 20.00 0.88 22.16
CA PHE A 874 20.75 0.46 20.98
C PHE A 874 21.15 1.67 20.13
N VAL A 875 22.04 1.47 19.15
CA VAL A 875 22.52 2.54 18.26
C VAL A 875 22.23 2.21 16.81
N ILE A 876 21.63 3.15 16.09
CA ILE A 876 21.58 3.15 14.63
C ILE A 876 22.84 3.82 14.13
N VAL A 877 23.69 3.10 13.40
CA VAL A 877 24.86 3.66 12.72
C VAL A 877 24.48 3.92 11.28
N ASP A 878 24.22 5.18 10.95
CA ASP A 878 23.78 5.60 9.63
C ASP A 878 24.98 6.03 8.78
N ALA A 879 25.39 5.14 7.87
CA ALA A 879 26.48 5.41 6.94
C ALA A 879 26.00 5.79 5.54
N VAL A 880 24.70 6.07 5.32
CA VAL A 880 24.12 6.36 3.99
C VAL A 880 23.02 7.43 3.98
N GLY A 881 22.77 8.10 5.11
CA GLY A 881 21.70 9.08 5.29
C GLY A 881 20.29 8.47 5.33
N VAL A 882 20.14 7.21 5.75
CA VAL A 882 18.84 6.51 5.81
C VAL A 882 17.88 7.13 6.84
N THR A 883 18.38 7.86 7.83
CA THR A 883 17.57 8.55 8.84
C THR A 883 17.11 9.93 8.37
N GLN A 884 17.92 10.62 7.57
CA GLN A 884 17.68 11.97 7.07
C GLN A 884 16.78 12.00 5.82
N LYS A 885 16.90 11.01 4.92
CA LYS A 885 16.18 11.00 3.64
C LYS A 885 14.68 10.80 3.81
N LYS A 886 13.90 11.67 3.14
CA LYS A 886 12.43 11.57 3.10
C LYS A 886 12.00 10.22 2.56
N LYS A 887 11.31 9.44 3.40
CA LYS A 887 10.77 8.13 3.05
C LYS A 887 9.56 8.29 2.14
N LEU A 888 9.52 7.45 1.11
CA LEU A 888 8.51 7.42 0.08
C LEU A 888 8.04 5.97 -0.03
N ASP A 889 6.73 5.75 0.04
CA ASP A 889 6.13 4.46 -0.31
C ASP A 889 6.16 4.32 -1.84
N ALA A 890 7.31 3.86 -2.32
CA ALA A 890 7.75 4.06 -3.69
C ALA A 890 7.46 2.87 -4.63
N ALA A 891 6.94 3.19 -5.81
CA ALA A 891 6.99 2.33 -6.99
C ALA A 891 8.42 2.26 -7.60
N PRO A 892 8.73 1.28 -8.47
CA PRO A 892 10.10 1.02 -8.94
C PRO A 892 10.55 1.91 -10.11
N LEU A 893 11.88 2.06 -10.29
CA LEU A 893 12.53 2.71 -11.44
C LEU A 893 13.93 2.11 -11.69
N GLU A 894 14.40 2.15 -12.94
CA GLU A 894 15.53 1.37 -13.47
C GLU A 894 16.94 2.05 -13.42
N ARG A 895 17.93 1.52 -14.16
CA ARG A 895 19.39 1.74 -13.98
C ARG A 895 20.12 2.13 -15.28
N HIS A 896 21.28 2.78 -15.13
CA HIS A 896 22.32 2.97 -16.15
C HIS A 896 23.72 2.54 -15.62
N THR A 897 24.73 2.41 -16.50
CA THR A 897 26.11 1.94 -16.19
C THR A 897 27.06 2.23 -17.33
N GLU A 898 28.39 2.34 -17.10
CA GLU A 898 29.42 2.64 -18.13
C GLU A 898 30.41 1.47 -18.51
N LYS A 899 31.74 1.66 -18.76
CA LYS A 899 32.51 0.87 -19.78
C LYS A 899 34.05 0.62 -19.61
N GLN A 900 34.58 -0.30 -20.43
CA GLN A 900 36.01 -0.64 -20.78
C GLN A 900 36.29 -0.32 -22.29
N VAL A 901 37.32 -0.83 -23.02
CA VAL A 901 37.20 -1.08 -24.51
C VAL A 901 36.04 -2.01 -24.68
N SER A 902 34.93 -1.36 -24.89
CA SER A 902 33.69 -1.94 -24.47
C SER A 902 33.15 -2.76 -25.59
N LEU A 903 32.09 -3.48 -25.25
CA LEU A 903 31.12 -3.82 -26.25
C LEU A 903 30.68 -2.57 -27.06
N GLU A 904 30.79 -1.31 -26.58
CA GLU A 904 30.50 -0.13 -27.43
C GLU A 904 31.65 0.18 -28.36
N LYS A 905 32.90 0.22 -27.91
CA LYS A 905 34.02 0.57 -28.82
C LYS A 905 34.09 -0.43 -29.99
N LEU A 906 33.82 -1.72 -29.73
CA LEU A 906 33.63 -2.75 -30.77
C LEU A 906 32.35 -2.56 -31.60
N LEU A 907 31.17 -2.36 -30.99
CA LEU A 907 29.92 -2.13 -31.73
C LEU A 907 29.92 -0.81 -32.52
N ARG A 908 30.68 0.20 -32.08
CA ARG A 908 30.87 1.51 -32.73
C ARG A 908 31.78 1.35 -33.95
N LYS A 909 32.89 0.60 -33.84
CA LYS A 909 33.70 0.20 -35.00
C LYS A 909 32.91 -0.63 -36.00
N ALA A 910 32.11 -1.60 -35.55
CA ALA A 910 31.21 -2.37 -36.41
C ALA A 910 30.17 -1.45 -37.09
N GLY A 911 29.60 -0.50 -36.35
CA GLY A 911 28.68 0.52 -36.86
C GLY A 911 29.30 1.52 -37.84
N ALA A 912 30.60 1.77 -37.74
CA ALA A 912 31.34 2.66 -38.63
C ALA A 912 32.00 1.93 -39.82
N GLY A 913 31.90 0.60 -39.90
CA GLY A 913 32.60 -0.20 -40.91
C GLY A 913 34.13 -0.28 -40.71
N THR A 914 34.64 0.19 -39.57
CA THR A 914 36.09 0.27 -39.27
C THR A 914 36.59 -0.83 -38.33
N ILE A 915 35.79 -1.89 -38.16
CA ILE A 915 36.18 -3.06 -37.35
C ILE A 915 37.15 -3.96 -38.12
N GLU A 916 38.19 -4.40 -37.44
CA GLU A 916 39.23 -5.30 -37.96
C GLU A 916 38.89 -6.77 -37.67
N GLU A 917 39.55 -7.71 -38.36
CA GLU A 917 39.21 -9.15 -38.29
C GLU A 917 39.32 -9.74 -36.87
N GLU A 918 40.42 -9.43 -36.17
CA GLU A 918 40.64 -9.85 -34.78
C GLU A 918 39.58 -9.24 -33.83
N GLU A 919 39.10 -8.04 -34.15
CA GLU A 919 38.04 -7.36 -33.39
C GLU A 919 36.65 -7.96 -33.66
N VAL A 920 36.37 -8.45 -34.88
CA VAL A 920 35.15 -9.19 -35.21
C VAL A 920 35.13 -10.53 -34.46
N SER A 921 36.25 -11.24 -34.42
CA SER A 921 36.39 -12.46 -33.60
C SER A 921 36.14 -12.17 -32.10
N THR A 922 36.73 -11.08 -31.59
CA THR A 922 36.54 -10.61 -30.21
C THR A 922 35.08 -10.21 -29.91
N LEU A 923 34.42 -9.51 -30.85
CA LEU A 923 33.02 -9.12 -30.76
C LEU A 923 32.08 -10.34 -30.76
N ALA A 924 32.31 -11.30 -31.66
CA ALA A 924 31.56 -12.55 -31.73
C ALA A 924 31.69 -13.37 -30.44
N ALA A 925 32.90 -13.51 -29.89
CA ALA A 925 33.14 -14.21 -28.63
C ALA A 925 32.49 -13.51 -27.42
N ARG A 926 32.43 -12.17 -27.41
CA ARG A 926 31.74 -11.39 -26.37
C ARG A 926 30.22 -11.51 -26.46
N LEU A 927 29.65 -11.48 -27.67
CA LEU A 927 28.21 -11.65 -27.91
C LEU A 927 27.75 -13.10 -27.67
N ALA A 928 28.55 -14.11 -28.01
CA ALA A 928 28.27 -15.51 -27.67
C ALA A 928 28.15 -15.74 -26.15
N LYS A 929 29.04 -15.13 -25.36
CA LYS A 929 28.94 -15.16 -23.89
C LYS A 929 27.71 -14.43 -23.36
N LEU A 930 27.27 -13.36 -24.04
CA LEU A 930 26.05 -12.62 -23.66
C LEU A 930 24.78 -13.43 -23.96
N ASP A 931 24.68 -14.05 -25.15
CA ASP A 931 23.54 -14.89 -25.56
C ASP A 931 23.27 -16.01 -24.55
N ILE A 932 24.31 -16.74 -24.13
CA ILE A 932 24.23 -17.80 -23.11
C ILE A 932 23.68 -17.27 -21.76
N GLN A 933 23.86 -15.98 -21.48
CA GLN A 933 23.40 -15.32 -20.26
C GLN A 933 22.05 -14.58 -20.42
N MET A 934 21.40 -14.62 -21.58
CA MET A 934 20.11 -13.93 -21.84
C MET A 934 18.89 -14.81 -21.54
N THR A 935 17.88 -14.17 -20.94
CA THR A 935 16.53 -14.68 -20.73
C THR A 935 15.75 -14.85 -22.05
N PRO A 936 14.67 -15.65 -22.07
CA PRO A 936 13.79 -15.78 -23.24
C PRO A 936 13.24 -14.44 -23.74
N GLU A 937 12.90 -13.53 -22.83
CA GLU A 937 12.34 -12.21 -23.11
C GLU A 937 13.39 -11.29 -23.76
N GLU A 938 14.60 -11.24 -23.19
CA GLU A 938 15.74 -10.53 -23.79
C GLU A 938 16.08 -11.08 -25.20
N ARG A 939 15.94 -12.40 -25.44
CA ARG A 939 16.16 -13.02 -26.76
C ARG A 939 15.10 -12.58 -27.77
N GLY A 940 13.82 -12.64 -27.40
CA GLY A 940 12.71 -12.19 -28.25
C GLY A 940 12.78 -10.69 -28.60
N GLU A 941 13.26 -9.85 -27.67
CA GLU A 941 13.50 -8.43 -27.93
C GLU A 941 14.60 -8.21 -29.01
N ILE A 942 15.69 -8.96 -28.94
CA ILE A 942 16.77 -8.88 -29.94
C ILE A 942 16.33 -9.45 -31.30
N GLU A 943 15.51 -10.49 -31.32
CA GLU A 943 14.87 -11.00 -32.55
C GLU A 943 13.96 -9.96 -33.20
N GLN A 944 13.21 -9.17 -32.42
CA GLN A 944 12.42 -8.05 -32.97
C GLN A 944 13.31 -6.93 -33.53
N LEU A 945 14.38 -6.55 -32.82
CA LEU A 945 15.30 -5.48 -33.24
C LEU A 945 16.16 -5.82 -34.48
N THR A 946 16.19 -7.09 -34.89
CA THR A 946 16.92 -7.61 -36.05
C THR A 946 16.03 -7.97 -37.23
N GLY A 947 14.70 -7.85 -37.10
CA GLY A 947 13.75 -8.24 -38.14
C GLY A 947 13.48 -9.75 -38.22
N GLY A 948 13.65 -10.47 -37.10
CA GLY A 948 13.39 -11.91 -36.99
C GLY A 948 14.62 -12.80 -37.04
N CYS A 949 15.84 -12.27 -36.87
CA CYS A 949 17.10 -13.03 -36.93
C CYS A 949 17.70 -13.21 -35.51
N PRO A 950 17.72 -14.43 -34.95
CA PRO A 950 18.27 -14.67 -33.63
C PRO A 950 19.72 -14.20 -33.48
N LEU A 951 20.06 -13.65 -32.30
CA LEU A 951 21.42 -13.18 -32.00
C LEU A 951 22.49 -14.25 -32.29
N LYS A 952 22.16 -15.51 -32.02
CA LYS A 952 22.99 -16.69 -32.30
C LYS A 952 23.34 -16.87 -33.79
N GLU A 953 22.46 -16.48 -34.71
CA GLU A 953 22.73 -16.54 -36.15
C GLU A 953 23.71 -15.44 -36.58
N ILE A 954 23.54 -14.23 -36.05
CA ILE A 954 24.48 -13.11 -36.26
C ILE A 954 25.87 -13.49 -35.74
N ILE A 955 25.94 -14.12 -34.56
CA ILE A 955 27.18 -14.66 -33.99
C ILE A 955 27.81 -15.72 -34.91
N HIS A 956 27.05 -16.71 -35.39
CA HIS A 956 27.57 -17.70 -36.33
C HIS A 956 28.03 -17.08 -37.66
N GLY A 957 27.36 -16.05 -38.16
CA GLY A 957 27.77 -15.29 -39.34
C GLY A 957 29.14 -14.65 -39.16
N MET A 958 29.38 -13.97 -38.03
CA MET A 958 30.68 -13.39 -37.70
C MET A 958 31.77 -14.46 -37.53
N VAL A 959 31.47 -15.58 -36.86
CA VAL A 959 32.44 -16.68 -36.67
C VAL A 959 32.84 -17.33 -38.00
N ARG A 960 31.90 -17.49 -38.96
CA ARG A 960 32.22 -17.98 -40.31
C ARG A 960 33.04 -16.99 -41.12
N ALA A 961 32.74 -15.69 -41.01
CA ALA A 961 33.48 -14.66 -41.76
C ALA A 961 34.95 -14.51 -41.33
N VAL A 962 35.29 -14.90 -40.10
CA VAL A 962 36.68 -14.97 -39.58
C VAL A 962 37.24 -16.39 -39.56
N SER A 963 36.59 -17.35 -40.22
CA SER A 963 37.08 -18.72 -40.34
C SER A 963 38.04 -18.84 -41.52
N ALA A 964 39.27 -19.30 -41.27
CA ALA A 964 40.28 -19.51 -42.31
C ALA A 964 39.78 -20.41 -43.45
N ASP A 965 39.01 -21.47 -43.15
CA ASP A 965 38.47 -22.38 -44.15
C ASP A 965 37.43 -21.72 -45.06
N ASP A 966 36.57 -20.85 -44.51
CA ASP A 966 35.53 -20.16 -45.29
C ASP A 966 36.09 -18.96 -46.05
N GLN A 967 37.06 -18.24 -45.49
CA GLN A 967 37.84 -17.24 -46.23
C GLN A 967 38.64 -17.87 -47.36
N GLN A 968 39.27 -19.04 -47.17
CA GLN A 968 40.00 -19.71 -48.23
C GLN A 968 39.09 -20.07 -49.40
N LYS A 969 37.87 -20.59 -49.15
CA LYS A 969 36.87 -20.84 -50.21
C LYS A 969 36.50 -19.57 -50.97
N VAL A 970 36.38 -18.43 -50.28
CA VAL A 970 36.11 -17.13 -50.92
C VAL A 970 37.31 -16.65 -51.74
N ARG A 971 38.54 -16.83 -51.24
CA ARG A 971 39.79 -16.53 -51.98
C ARG A 971 39.89 -17.37 -53.24
N ASP A 972 39.67 -18.68 -53.15
CA ASP A 972 39.70 -19.62 -54.28
C ASP A 972 38.62 -19.26 -55.33
N ALA A 973 37.40 -18.90 -54.89
CA ALA A 973 36.33 -18.45 -55.78
C ALA A 973 36.61 -17.08 -56.44
N ALA A 974 37.27 -16.16 -55.73
CA ALA A 974 37.71 -14.88 -56.27
C ALA A 974 38.79 -15.08 -57.35
N HIS A 975 39.78 -15.96 -57.10
CA HIS A 975 40.79 -16.37 -58.08
C HIS A 975 40.17 -16.97 -59.36
N LEU A 976 39.18 -17.85 -59.22
CA LEU A 976 38.45 -18.45 -60.35
C LEU A 976 37.62 -17.44 -61.16
N THR A 977 37.25 -16.31 -60.57
CA THR A 977 36.40 -15.28 -61.20
C THR A 977 37.15 -13.99 -61.57
N GLY A 978 38.48 -13.98 -61.41
CA GLY A 978 39.33 -12.83 -61.73
C GLY A 978 39.13 -11.61 -60.81
N ARG A 979 38.60 -11.82 -59.61
CA ARG A 979 38.35 -10.77 -58.60
C ARG A 979 39.48 -10.72 -57.58
N ASP A 980 39.60 -9.59 -56.90
CA ASP A 980 40.54 -9.39 -55.80
C ASP A 980 40.11 -10.23 -54.57
N PRO A 981 40.90 -11.23 -54.14
CA PRO A 981 40.56 -12.09 -53.01
C PRO A 981 40.40 -11.36 -51.69
N GLU A 982 41.24 -10.35 -51.41
CA GLU A 982 41.18 -9.60 -50.15
C GLU A 982 39.91 -8.75 -50.09
N ARG A 983 39.49 -8.21 -51.24
CA ARG A 983 38.25 -7.43 -51.34
C ARG A 983 37.00 -8.28 -51.13
N GLU A 984 36.98 -9.51 -51.63
CA GLU A 984 35.86 -10.44 -51.41
C GLU A 984 35.85 -10.97 -49.96
N VAL A 985 37.01 -11.21 -49.33
CA VAL A 985 37.10 -11.51 -47.88
C VAL A 985 36.64 -10.32 -47.02
N ARG A 986 37.00 -9.08 -47.38
CA ARG A 986 36.48 -7.90 -46.67
C ARG A 986 34.97 -7.77 -46.82
N ALA A 987 34.42 -8.04 -48.01
CA ALA A 987 32.98 -8.06 -48.24
C ALA A 987 32.25 -9.12 -47.41
N LEU A 988 32.87 -10.29 -47.17
CA LEU A 988 32.35 -11.33 -46.26
C LEU A 988 32.27 -10.83 -44.81
N ILE A 989 33.30 -10.16 -44.32
CA ILE A 989 33.34 -9.56 -42.98
C ILE A 989 32.29 -8.45 -42.84
N ASP A 990 32.24 -7.51 -43.79
CA ASP A 990 31.28 -6.40 -43.77
C ASP A 990 29.83 -6.91 -43.86
N HIS A 991 29.58 -7.99 -44.61
CA HIS A 991 28.27 -8.67 -44.65
C HIS A 991 27.91 -9.30 -43.30
N ALA A 992 28.86 -9.94 -42.61
CA ALA A 992 28.62 -10.59 -41.32
C ALA A 992 28.35 -9.61 -40.18
N VAL A 993 28.99 -8.43 -40.16
CA VAL A 993 28.71 -7.39 -39.16
C VAL A 993 27.53 -6.48 -39.54
N ARG A 994 27.03 -6.57 -40.79
CA ARG A 994 25.92 -5.74 -41.30
C ARG A 994 24.67 -5.69 -40.40
N PRO A 995 24.19 -6.79 -39.77
CA PRO A 995 23.04 -6.72 -38.86
C PRO A 995 23.29 -5.82 -37.65
N LEU A 996 24.51 -5.84 -37.11
CA LEU A 996 24.94 -4.94 -36.03
C LEU A 996 25.17 -3.52 -36.55
N ALA A 997 25.73 -3.36 -37.76
CA ALA A 997 26.07 -2.07 -38.34
C ALA A 997 24.84 -1.24 -38.77
N ALA A 998 23.82 -1.88 -39.34
CA ALA A 998 22.60 -1.24 -39.81
C ALA A 998 21.60 -0.90 -38.70
N ALA A 999 21.74 -1.46 -37.49
CA ALA A 999 20.77 -1.31 -36.39
C ALA A 999 21.35 -0.61 -35.14
N PRO A 1000 21.33 0.74 -35.06
CA PRO A 1000 21.82 1.47 -33.88
C PRO A 1000 21.13 1.09 -32.56
N LYS A 1001 19.82 0.81 -32.60
CA LYS A 1001 19.03 0.39 -31.43
C LYS A 1001 19.49 -0.97 -30.88
N LEU A 1002 19.75 -1.94 -31.76
CA LEU A 1002 20.30 -3.25 -31.41
C LEU A 1002 21.65 -3.10 -30.69
N ARG A 1003 22.53 -2.25 -31.22
CA ARG A 1003 23.82 -1.96 -30.58
C ARG A 1003 23.64 -1.38 -29.17
N ALA A 1004 22.77 -0.38 -29.01
CA ALA A 1004 22.48 0.20 -27.70
C ALA A 1004 21.97 -0.84 -26.69
N ARG A 1005 21.06 -1.72 -27.10
CA ARG A 1005 20.44 -2.70 -26.21
C ARG A 1005 21.39 -3.82 -25.76
N LEU A 1006 22.24 -4.32 -26.65
CA LEU A 1006 23.28 -5.32 -26.31
C LEU A 1006 24.27 -4.79 -25.26
N LEU A 1007 24.53 -3.48 -25.24
CA LEU A 1007 25.38 -2.84 -24.23
C LEU A 1007 24.76 -2.84 -22.85
N GLU A 1008 23.49 -2.47 -22.78
CA GLU A 1008 22.71 -2.42 -21.55
C GLU A 1008 22.61 -3.81 -20.89
N MET A 1009 22.22 -4.82 -21.68
CA MET A 1009 22.16 -6.23 -21.25
C MET A 1009 23.51 -6.74 -20.72
N ARG A 1010 24.64 -6.30 -21.31
CA ARG A 1010 25.97 -6.68 -20.82
C ARG A 1010 26.32 -6.00 -19.49
N ARG A 1011 26.15 -4.69 -19.41
CA ARG A 1011 26.50 -3.88 -18.21
C ARG A 1011 25.69 -4.28 -16.98
N ALA A 1012 24.48 -4.79 -17.16
CA ALA A 1012 23.64 -5.31 -16.08
C ALA A 1012 24.24 -6.53 -15.34
N LYS A 1013 25.28 -7.18 -15.88
CA LYS A 1013 25.77 -8.50 -15.42
C LYS A 1013 27.12 -8.44 -14.66
N ASP A 1014 27.82 -7.32 -14.66
CA ASP A 1014 29.14 -7.15 -14.02
C ASP A 1014 29.13 -6.20 -12.78
N ILE A 1015 30.15 -6.33 -11.92
CA ILE A 1015 30.47 -5.42 -10.80
C ILE A 1015 31.91 -4.97 -10.97
N LEU A 1016 32.16 -3.65 -10.93
CA LEU A 1016 33.50 -3.07 -10.93
C LEU A 1016 34.02 -2.92 -9.49
N TYR A 1017 35.32 -3.09 -9.29
CA TYR A 1017 35.98 -2.77 -8.03
C TYR A 1017 36.80 -1.50 -8.18
N ASP A 1018 36.51 -0.54 -7.31
CA ASP A 1018 37.33 0.64 -7.14
C ASP A 1018 38.35 0.36 -6.02
N GLU A 1019 39.57 0.08 -6.46
CA GLU A 1019 40.77 -0.06 -5.63
C GLU A 1019 41.70 1.17 -5.76
N THR A 1020 41.29 2.17 -6.55
CA THR A 1020 42.08 3.35 -6.92
C THR A 1020 41.71 4.59 -6.12
N SER A 1021 40.42 4.86 -5.93
CA SER A 1021 39.96 6.01 -5.15
C SER A 1021 40.21 5.77 -3.67
N ARG A 1022 40.77 6.78 -3.00
CA ARG A 1022 40.74 6.87 -1.54
C ARG A 1022 39.47 7.59 -1.12
N ASP A 1023 38.80 7.06 -0.11
CA ASP A 1023 37.65 7.74 0.48
C ASP A 1023 38.09 8.63 1.65
N GLU A 1024 37.30 9.67 1.91
CA GLU A 1024 37.53 10.60 3.01
C GLU A 1024 36.29 10.67 3.91
N LEU A 1025 36.53 10.70 5.22
CA LEU A 1025 35.50 10.90 6.22
C LEU A 1025 35.04 12.36 6.16
N VAL A 1026 33.74 12.57 5.93
CA VAL A 1026 33.12 13.90 5.84
C VAL A 1026 32.44 14.25 7.17
N THR A 1027 31.70 13.31 7.76
CA THR A 1027 31.02 13.47 9.06
C THR A 1027 31.18 12.21 9.92
N ALA A 1028 31.38 12.39 11.22
CA ALA A 1028 31.22 11.34 12.22
C ALA A 1028 30.73 11.97 13.54
N GLY A 1029 29.65 11.43 14.12
CA GLY A 1029 29.13 11.92 15.39
C GLY A 1029 27.70 11.48 15.70
N ALA A 1030 27.26 11.73 16.93
CA ALA A 1030 25.87 11.52 17.32
C ALA A 1030 24.96 12.59 16.68
N VAL A 1031 23.85 12.16 16.07
CA VAL A 1031 22.83 13.07 15.56
C VAL A 1031 22.00 13.56 16.73
N VAL A 1032 22.07 14.86 17.03
CA VAL A 1032 21.23 15.52 18.04
C VAL A 1032 19.83 15.75 17.46
N GLU A 1033 18.78 15.67 18.29
CA GLU A 1033 17.38 15.84 17.84
C GLU A 1033 17.20 17.15 17.06
N ASN A 1034 16.61 17.05 15.86
CA ASN A 1034 16.48 18.16 14.93
C ASN A 1034 15.64 19.31 15.54
N GLU A 1035 15.93 20.57 15.19
CA GLU A 1035 15.33 21.77 15.83
C GLU A 1035 13.79 21.71 15.96
N ALA A 1036 13.11 21.16 14.95
CA ALA A 1036 11.66 20.96 14.96
C ALA A 1036 11.15 20.05 16.10
N ALA A 1037 11.85 18.93 16.38
CA ALA A 1037 11.49 18.04 17.49
C ALA A 1037 11.77 18.68 18.85
N SER A 1038 12.87 19.45 18.96
CA SER A 1038 13.18 20.24 20.15
C SER A 1038 12.12 21.32 20.42
N ARG A 1039 11.57 21.96 19.37
CA ARG A 1039 10.43 22.89 19.48
C ARG A 1039 9.15 22.19 19.96
N ASP A 1040 8.86 20.97 19.50
CA ASP A 1040 7.71 20.19 19.98
C ASP A 1040 7.85 19.84 21.48
N VAL A 1041 9.05 19.46 21.93
CA VAL A 1041 9.36 19.20 23.35
C VAL A 1041 9.16 20.46 24.21
N VAL A 1042 9.72 21.61 23.81
CA VAL A 1042 9.53 22.88 24.53
C VAL A 1042 8.05 23.31 24.54
N THR A 1043 7.34 23.16 23.42
CA THR A 1043 5.91 23.49 23.31
C THR A 1043 5.05 22.62 24.24
N SER A 1044 5.32 21.32 24.30
CA SER A 1044 4.59 20.40 25.18
C SER A 1044 4.94 20.62 26.65
N TRP A 1045 6.18 20.99 26.96
CA TRP A 1045 6.61 21.40 28.30
C TRP A 1045 5.92 22.69 28.78
N ARG A 1046 5.76 23.69 27.91
CA ARG A 1046 4.93 24.89 28.18
C ARG A 1046 3.48 24.54 28.52
N GLN A 1047 2.86 23.69 27.69
CA GLN A 1047 1.50 23.19 27.95
C GLN A 1047 1.40 22.42 29.28
N TYR A 1048 2.44 21.69 29.67
CA TYR A 1048 2.51 21.05 30.98
C TYR A 1048 2.58 22.07 32.13
N ILE A 1049 3.40 23.11 32.00
CA ILE A 1049 3.49 24.19 32.99
C ILE A 1049 2.13 24.88 33.15
N ASP A 1050 1.46 25.25 32.06
CA ASP A 1050 0.13 25.88 32.12
C ASP A 1050 -0.94 24.95 32.71
N ALA A 1051 -0.91 23.65 32.40
CA ALA A 1051 -1.87 22.69 32.93
C ALA A 1051 -1.67 22.37 34.43
N ASN A 1052 -0.49 22.65 34.99
CA ASN A 1052 -0.12 22.38 36.39
C ASN A 1052 0.34 23.67 37.09
N ARG A 1053 -0.15 24.82 36.61
CA ARG A 1053 0.37 26.15 36.91
C ARG A 1053 0.33 26.49 38.39
N ASP A 1054 -0.72 26.12 39.09
CA ASP A 1054 -0.88 26.41 40.52
C ASP A 1054 0.14 25.62 41.38
N GLU A 1055 0.33 24.33 41.09
CA GLU A 1055 1.32 23.47 41.75
C GLU A 1055 2.75 23.95 41.47
N ILE A 1056 3.04 24.28 40.20
CA ILE A 1056 4.36 24.75 39.76
C ILE A 1056 4.68 26.15 40.29
N THR A 1057 3.68 27.03 40.40
CA THR A 1057 3.83 28.36 41.00
C THR A 1057 4.06 28.23 42.50
N ALA A 1058 3.30 27.38 43.20
CA ALA A 1058 3.53 27.10 44.62
C ALA A 1058 4.93 26.50 44.86
N LEU A 1059 5.40 25.60 43.99
CA LEU A 1059 6.74 25.04 44.03
C LEU A 1059 7.83 26.10 43.80
N ALA A 1060 7.65 27.00 42.83
CA ALA A 1060 8.59 28.09 42.60
C ALA A 1060 8.65 29.07 43.79
N ILE A 1061 7.50 29.34 44.44
CA ILE A 1061 7.41 30.15 45.66
C ILE A 1061 8.08 29.45 46.85
N ALA A 1062 8.00 28.13 46.95
CA ALA A 1062 8.65 27.35 48.02
C ALA A 1062 10.19 27.45 48.00
N PHE A 1063 10.79 27.87 46.88
CA PHE A 1063 12.22 28.15 46.74
C PHE A 1063 12.57 29.66 46.75
N ASN A 1064 11.68 30.52 47.29
CA ASN A 1064 12.02 31.91 47.61
C ASN A 1064 12.54 32.01 49.05
N ALA A 1065 13.43 32.98 49.31
CA ALA A 1065 14.01 33.20 50.64
C ALA A 1065 12.96 33.43 51.74
N ASP A 1066 11.87 34.13 51.42
CA ASP A 1066 10.77 34.45 52.36
C ASP A 1066 9.75 33.30 52.56
N SER A 1067 10.09 32.06 52.17
CA SER A 1067 9.19 30.90 52.30
C SER A 1067 9.37 30.15 53.62
N ASP A 1068 8.25 29.87 54.31
CA ASP A 1068 8.15 28.97 55.47
C ASP A 1068 8.38 27.47 55.13
N THR A 1069 8.63 27.12 53.86
CA THR A 1069 8.81 25.72 53.44
C THR A 1069 10.25 25.24 53.68
N PRO A 1070 10.48 24.13 54.42
CA PRO A 1070 11.83 23.60 54.63
C PRO A 1070 12.55 23.25 53.31
N PRO A 1071 13.87 23.52 53.16
CA PRO A 1071 14.64 23.22 51.95
C PRO A 1071 14.53 21.77 51.47
N ALA A 1072 14.60 20.81 52.41
CA ALA A 1072 14.50 19.39 52.11
C ALA A 1072 13.12 18.97 51.57
N ASP A 1073 12.07 19.71 51.92
CA ASP A 1073 10.70 19.46 51.47
C ASP A 1073 10.47 20.05 50.08
N ALA A 1074 10.96 21.27 49.83
CA ALA A 1074 10.98 21.87 48.50
C ALA A 1074 11.79 21.03 47.50
N LEU A 1075 13.00 20.58 47.87
CA LEU A 1075 13.82 19.69 47.04
C LEU A 1075 13.13 18.34 46.77
N ARG A 1076 12.46 17.77 47.78
CA ARG A 1076 11.68 16.53 47.61
C ARG A 1076 10.51 16.74 46.64
N HIS A 1077 9.84 17.89 46.67
CA HIS A 1077 8.80 18.22 45.69
C HIS A 1077 9.39 18.41 44.28
N LEU A 1078 10.53 19.07 44.12
CA LEU A 1078 11.21 19.20 42.82
C LEU A 1078 11.65 17.84 42.26
N GLN A 1079 12.12 16.93 43.12
CA GLN A 1079 12.39 15.53 42.77
C GLN A 1079 11.12 14.72 42.47
N ASN A 1080 9.97 15.07 43.04
CA ASN A 1080 8.68 14.47 42.68
C ASN A 1080 8.24 14.93 41.28
N VAL A 1081 8.35 16.23 40.97
CA VAL A 1081 8.09 16.76 39.62
C VAL A 1081 9.02 16.11 38.60
N ALA A 1082 10.33 16.05 38.87
CA ALA A 1082 11.30 15.37 38.01
C ALA A 1082 10.93 13.89 37.76
N ARG A 1083 10.44 13.17 38.78
CA ARG A 1083 9.96 11.78 38.65
C ARG A 1083 8.61 11.66 37.95
N ALA A 1084 7.76 12.70 38.00
CA ALA A 1084 6.45 12.71 37.35
C ALA A 1084 6.58 13.01 35.84
N ILE A 1085 7.46 13.93 35.45
CA ILE A 1085 7.69 14.29 34.04
C ILE A 1085 8.50 13.24 33.29
N ALA A 1086 9.30 12.43 34.00
CA ALA A 1086 10.00 11.28 33.46
C ALA A 1086 9.10 10.06 33.15
N ARG A 1087 7.81 10.09 33.54
CA ARG A 1087 6.84 9.00 33.27
C ARG A 1087 6.13 9.20 31.92
N PRO A 1088 5.51 8.14 31.36
CA PRO A 1088 4.55 8.28 30.27
C PRO A 1088 3.45 9.31 30.59
N PRO A 1089 2.95 10.06 29.58
CA PRO A 1089 3.35 10.06 28.17
C PRO A 1089 4.53 11.00 27.85
N ARG A 1090 5.12 11.67 28.85
CA ARG A 1090 6.07 12.79 28.65
C ARG A 1090 7.52 12.35 28.47
N ALA A 1091 8.00 11.43 29.31
CA ALA A 1091 9.36 10.89 29.26
C ALA A 1091 10.47 11.98 29.16
N TRP A 1092 10.32 13.06 29.95
CA TRP A 1092 11.28 14.15 30.03
C TRP A 1092 12.27 13.95 31.17
N THR A 1093 13.55 14.23 30.91
CA THR A 1093 14.59 14.35 31.94
C THR A 1093 15.07 15.80 32.00
N PRO A 1094 15.73 16.23 33.10
CA PRO A 1094 16.38 17.54 33.15
C PRO A 1094 17.34 17.76 31.98
N ASP A 1095 18.14 16.74 31.63
CA ASP A 1095 19.04 16.77 30.48
C ASP A 1095 18.27 17.05 29.18
N ARG A 1096 17.21 16.28 28.89
CA ARG A 1096 16.47 16.38 27.63
C ARG A 1096 15.76 17.72 27.47
N LEU A 1097 15.13 18.22 28.53
CA LEU A 1097 14.51 19.55 28.51
C LEU A 1097 15.57 20.62 28.27
N TRP A 1098 16.69 20.57 29.00
CA TRP A 1098 17.76 21.55 28.85
C TRP A 1098 18.33 21.58 27.42
N THR A 1099 18.64 20.41 26.85
CA THR A 1099 19.09 20.30 25.44
C THR A 1099 18.05 20.82 24.45
N ALA A 1100 16.74 20.62 24.70
CA ALA A 1100 15.70 21.17 23.83
C ALA A 1100 15.68 22.71 23.89
N TYR A 1101 15.85 23.33 25.06
CA TYR A 1101 15.97 24.79 25.18
C TYR A 1101 17.24 25.35 24.51
N GLU A 1102 18.37 24.66 24.62
CA GLU A 1102 19.62 25.01 23.92
C GLU A 1102 19.45 24.91 22.38
N GLN A 1103 18.77 23.86 21.89
CA GLN A 1103 18.47 23.63 20.47
C GLN A 1103 17.55 24.69 19.86
N VAL A 1104 16.54 25.15 20.62
CA VAL A 1104 15.59 26.20 20.18
C VAL A 1104 16.21 27.61 20.30
N GLY A 1105 17.40 27.74 20.90
CA GLY A 1105 18.12 29.02 21.08
C GLY A 1105 17.61 29.86 22.25
N GLU A 1106 16.76 29.28 23.12
CA GLU A 1106 16.23 29.95 24.31
C GLU A 1106 17.14 29.79 25.54
N ALA A 1107 18.03 28.78 25.55
CA ALA A 1107 19.16 28.68 26.46
C ALA A 1107 20.50 28.76 25.70
N ALA A 1108 21.56 29.16 26.39
CA ALA A 1108 22.89 29.30 25.78
C ALA A 1108 23.51 27.93 25.46
N LEU A 1109 23.72 27.64 24.17
CA LEU A 1109 24.47 26.48 23.66
C LEU A 1109 25.86 26.40 24.31
N ARG A 1110 26.08 25.42 25.20
CA ARG A 1110 27.32 25.28 25.98
C ARG A 1110 27.88 23.86 25.92
N VAL A 1111 29.16 23.77 25.56
CA VAL A 1111 29.89 22.49 25.46
C VAL A 1111 30.41 22.08 26.85
N ALA A 1112 29.57 21.41 27.64
CA ALA A 1112 29.96 20.86 28.94
C ALA A 1112 29.35 19.46 29.16
N GLN A 1113 30.17 18.51 29.62
CA GLN A 1113 29.82 17.09 29.78
C GLN A 1113 29.15 16.76 31.15
N THR A 1114 28.56 17.75 31.82
CA THR A 1114 27.94 17.56 33.14
C THR A 1114 26.45 17.27 33.04
N ARG A 1115 26.04 16.13 33.62
CA ARG A 1115 24.65 15.67 33.71
C ARG A 1115 23.79 16.68 34.48
N ARG A 1116 22.67 17.11 33.90
CA ARG A 1116 21.72 18.04 34.52
C ARG A 1116 20.96 17.36 35.67
N THR A 1117 20.69 18.11 36.71
CA THR A 1117 20.08 17.65 37.95
C THR A 1117 18.63 18.08 38.07
N ALA A 1118 17.91 17.60 39.11
CA ALA A 1118 16.58 18.12 39.41
C ALA A 1118 16.60 19.63 39.74
N ALA A 1119 17.71 20.16 40.30
CA ALA A 1119 17.86 21.58 40.61
C ALA A 1119 17.84 22.47 39.36
N ASP A 1120 18.36 21.98 38.22
CA ASP A 1120 18.38 22.73 36.95
C ASP A 1120 16.97 22.93 36.38
N LEU A 1121 16.01 22.05 36.69
CA LEU A 1121 14.60 22.26 36.33
C LEU A 1121 14.03 23.55 36.93
N LEU A 1122 14.48 23.96 38.13
CA LEU A 1122 14.00 25.19 38.77
C LEU A 1122 14.33 26.44 37.93
N ALA A 1123 15.46 26.43 37.20
CA ALA A 1123 15.81 27.54 36.31
C ALA A 1123 14.85 27.62 35.09
N LEU A 1124 14.51 26.47 34.49
CA LEU A 1124 13.53 26.40 33.39
C LEU A 1124 12.11 26.77 33.88
N LEU A 1125 11.72 26.34 35.08
CA LEU A 1125 10.43 26.69 35.68
C LEU A 1125 10.33 28.19 35.97
N ARG A 1126 11.36 28.80 36.59
CA ARG A 1126 11.42 30.26 36.83
C ARG A 1126 11.38 31.05 35.51
N TYR A 1127 12.05 30.56 34.45
CA TYR A 1127 12.05 31.17 33.12
C TYR A 1127 10.66 31.21 32.47
N GLU A 1128 9.96 30.08 32.44
CA GLU A 1128 8.62 30.00 31.84
C GLU A 1128 7.56 30.73 32.69
N LEU A 1129 7.66 30.70 34.03
CA LEU A 1129 6.78 31.50 34.90
C LEU A 1129 6.97 33.02 34.71
N ALA A 1130 8.16 33.48 34.33
CA ALA A 1130 8.41 34.86 33.91
C ALA A 1130 7.86 35.20 32.51
N GLY A 1131 7.35 34.20 31.77
CA GLY A 1131 6.81 34.33 30.41
C GLY A 1131 7.83 34.11 29.30
N GLY A 1132 8.96 33.47 29.60
CA GLY A 1132 9.96 33.04 28.63
C GLY A 1132 10.45 34.14 27.68
N ALA A 1133 10.81 33.74 26.47
CA ALA A 1133 11.28 34.66 25.43
C ALA A 1133 10.21 35.71 25.05
N GLU A 1134 8.92 35.35 25.07
CA GLU A 1134 7.80 36.23 24.68
C GLU A 1134 7.67 37.48 25.56
N ARG A 1135 8.05 37.38 26.83
CA ARG A 1135 8.06 38.52 27.78
C ARG A 1135 9.45 39.06 28.08
N GLY A 1136 10.48 38.61 27.35
CA GLY A 1136 11.86 39.06 27.53
C GLY A 1136 12.51 38.58 28.82
N ALA A 1137 12.11 37.40 29.33
CA ALA A 1137 12.80 36.79 30.46
C ALA A 1137 14.28 36.49 30.08
N PRO A 1138 15.25 36.73 30.98
CA PRO A 1138 16.65 36.40 30.73
C PRO A 1138 16.82 34.89 30.54
N GLN A 1139 17.70 34.47 29.62
CA GLN A 1139 17.92 33.05 29.33
C GLN A 1139 18.26 32.25 30.61
N PRO A 1140 17.75 31.02 30.77
CA PRO A 1140 17.98 30.23 31.96
C PRO A 1140 19.45 29.78 32.04
N ILE A 1141 20.04 29.94 33.22
CA ILE A 1141 21.41 29.50 33.56
C ILE A 1141 21.30 28.31 34.52
N PRO A 1142 22.12 27.24 34.36
CA PRO A 1142 22.14 26.09 35.26
C PRO A 1142 22.28 26.50 36.73
N HIS A 1143 21.69 25.74 37.64
CA HIS A 1143 21.60 26.15 39.05
C HIS A 1143 22.98 26.26 39.71
N GLU A 1144 23.84 25.26 39.51
CA GLU A 1144 25.22 25.25 40.01
C GLU A 1144 26.01 26.49 39.57
N GLU A 1145 25.88 26.86 38.29
CA GLU A 1145 26.60 27.99 37.72
C GLU A 1145 26.11 29.32 38.28
N ARG A 1146 24.78 29.49 38.41
CA ARG A 1146 24.17 30.68 39.03
C ARG A 1146 24.64 30.88 40.48
N VAL A 1147 24.73 29.81 41.28
CA VAL A 1147 25.22 29.90 42.67
C VAL A 1147 26.70 30.28 42.69
N ARG A 1148 27.54 29.68 41.83
CA ARG A 1148 28.97 30.00 41.73
C ARG A 1148 29.22 31.45 41.32
N GLU A 1149 28.52 31.94 40.29
CA GLU A 1149 28.62 33.34 39.83
C GLU A 1149 28.23 34.33 40.93
N ARG A 1150 27.09 34.08 41.60
CA ARG A 1150 26.61 34.96 42.68
C ARG A 1150 27.50 34.93 43.91
N TYR A 1151 28.01 33.76 44.30
CA TYR A 1151 28.95 33.65 45.40
C TYR A 1151 30.24 34.43 45.11
N ALA A 1152 30.81 34.30 43.91
CA ALA A 1152 31.97 35.10 43.48
C ALA A 1152 31.67 36.61 43.47
N ALA A 1153 30.48 37.01 43.01
CA ALA A 1153 30.05 38.41 43.03
C ALA A 1153 29.87 38.95 44.45
N TRP A 1154 29.23 38.19 45.35
CA TRP A 1154 29.03 38.54 46.76
C TRP A 1154 30.37 38.74 47.47
N LEU A 1155 31.30 37.79 47.33
CA LEU A 1155 32.66 37.90 47.85
C LEU A 1155 33.40 39.14 47.34
N THR A 1156 33.21 39.48 46.06
CA THR A 1156 33.79 40.69 45.46
C THR A 1156 33.20 41.96 46.08
N ARG A 1157 31.89 42.00 46.36
CA ARG A 1157 31.24 43.11 47.06
C ARG A 1157 31.72 43.24 48.51
N GLN A 1158 31.84 42.14 49.25
CA GLN A 1158 32.38 42.13 50.61
C GLN A 1158 33.82 42.68 50.64
N HIS A 1159 34.68 42.24 49.72
CA HIS A 1159 36.03 42.77 49.58
C HIS A 1159 36.06 44.26 49.20
N GLN A 1160 35.14 44.73 48.34
CA GLN A 1160 35.00 46.16 48.01
C GLN A 1160 34.49 47.00 49.19
N ALA A 1161 33.71 46.41 50.10
CA ALA A 1161 33.28 47.03 51.36
C ALA A 1161 34.38 47.01 52.45
N GLY A 1162 35.57 46.47 52.17
CA GLY A 1162 36.69 46.38 53.12
C GLY A 1162 36.62 45.17 54.07
N VAL A 1163 35.73 44.21 53.82
CA VAL A 1163 35.61 42.98 54.60
C VAL A 1163 36.52 41.91 53.99
N HIS A 1164 37.44 41.39 54.81
CA HIS A 1164 38.36 40.31 54.43
C HIS A 1164 38.13 39.10 55.34
N PHE A 1165 37.80 37.95 54.74
CA PHE A 1165 37.63 36.69 55.47
C PHE A 1165 38.95 35.94 55.61
N SER A 1166 39.18 35.31 56.77
CA SER A 1166 40.31 34.40 56.98
C SER A 1166 40.15 33.09 56.20
N ASP A 1167 41.23 32.32 55.98
CA ASP A 1167 41.15 31.00 55.33
C ASP A 1167 40.18 30.04 56.05
N ARG A 1168 40.02 30.20 57.36
CA ARG A 1168 39.10 29.38 58.18
C ARG A 1168 37.65 29.77 57.95
N GLN A 1169 37.35 31.06 58.01
CA GLN A 1169 36.04 31.60 57.65
C GLN A 1169 35.70 31.26 56.20
N ARG A 1170 36.67 31.39 55.30
CA ARG A 1170 36.48 31.14 53.87
C ARG A 1170 36.11 29.69 53.57
N TRP A 1171 36.70 28.72 54.28
CA TRP A 1171 36.27 27.33 54.20
C TRP A 1171 34.78 27.16 54.50
N TRP A 1172 34.25 27.82 55.54
CA TRP A 1172 32.81 27.74 55.85
C TRP A 1172 31.98 28.31 54.71
N LEU A 1173 32.30 29.52 54.23
CA LEU A 1173 31.59 30.19 53.13
C LEU A 1173 31.60 29.35 51.84
N ASP A 1174 32.75 28.77 51.47
CA ASP A 1174 32.91 27.94 50.27
C ASP A 1174 32.09 26.63 50.36
N HIS A 1175 32.02 26.01 51.55
CA HIS A 1175 31.25 24.78 51.75
C HIS A 1175 29.75 25.06 51.93
N ILE A 1176 29.35 26.23 52.44
CA ILE A 1176 27.96 26.70 52.43
C ILE A 1176 27.50 26.86 50.97
N ALA A 1177 28.28 27.55 50.13
CA ALA A 1177 27.96 27.67 48.71
C ALA A 1177 27.89 26.31 47.98
N ALA A 1178 28.76 25.35 48.33
CA ALA A 1178 28.70 23.98 47.81
C ALA A 1178 27.43 23.23 48.27
N ALA A 1179 27.04 23.37 49.55
CA ALA A 1179 25.81 22.79 50.07
C ALA A 1179 24.56 23.39 49.39
N THR A 1180 24.55 24.71 49.12
CA THR A 1180 23.48 25.36 48.34
C THR A 1180 23.37 24.78 46.93
N ILE A 1181 24.49 24.47 46.25
CA ILE A 1181 24.48 23.84 44.91
C ILE A 1181 23.79 22.47 44.95
N GLU A 1182 24.04 21.67 45.99
CA GLU A 1182 23.44 20.33 46.14
C GLU A 1182 21.97 20.36 46.60
N ARG A 1183 21.63 21.29 47.49
CA ARG A 1183 20.33 21.33 48.20
C ARG A 1183 19.36 22.40 47.70
N VAL A 1184 19.78 23.24 46.75
CA VAL A 1184 19.07 24.43 46.21
C VAL A 1184 18.96 25.61 47.18
N ARG A 1185 18.89 25.34 48.49
CA ARG A 1185 18.88 26.33 49.58
C ARG A 1185 19.69 25.77 50.76
N PHE A 1186 20.26 26.63 51.60
CA PHE A 1186 21.04 26.24 52.78
C PHE A 1186 20.24 26.50 54.06
N ASP A 1187 20.23 25.55 55.00
CA ASP A 1187 19.62 25.73 56.32
C ASP A 1187 20.70 25.88 57.40
N THR A 1188 20.44 26.68 58.43
CA THR A 1188 21.22 26.66 59.69
C THR A 1188 21.46 25.25 60.23
N ALA A 1189 20.45 24.37 60.14
CA ALA A 1189 20.56 22.97 60.56
C ALA A 1189 21.55 22.14 59.73
N ASP A 1190 21.94 22.59 58.54
CA ASP A 1190 22.95 21.90 57.71
C ASP A 1190 24.34 21.94 58.36
N LEU A 1191 24.62 22.93 59.23
CA LEU A 1191 25.87 23.05 59.98
C LEU A 1191 26.13 21.85 60.91
N ASP A 1192 25.09 21.14 61.35
CA ASP A 1192 25.23 19.98 62.24
C ASP A 1192 25.55 18.67 61.49
N TYR A 1193 25.69 18.71 60.15
CA TYR A 1193 26.03 17.57 59.30
C TYR A 1193 27.43 17.68 58.69
N ALA A 1194 27.97 16.58 58.16
CA ALA A 1194 29.25 16.62 57.44
C ALA A 1194 29.11 17.48 56.16
N PRO A 1195 30.11 18.31 55.80
CA PRO A 1195 31.45 18.40 56.40
C PRO A 1195 31.56 19.31 57.64
N PHE A 1196 30.54 20.13 57.92
CA PHE A 1196 30.52 21.15 58.97
C PHE A 1196 30.65 20.59 60.39
N ALA A 1197 30.00 19.46 60.69
CA ALA A 1197 30.09 18.75 61.96
C ALA A 1197 31.53 18.38 62.35
N ALA A 1198 32.42 18.16 61.37
CA ALA A 1198 33.84 17.87 61.61
C ALA A 1198 34.64 19.09 62.13
N ARG A 1199 34.02 20.27 62.17
CA ARG A 1199 34.54 21.51 62.76
C ARG A 1199 33.66 22.04 63.90
N ASN A 1200 33.01 21.16 64.67
CA ASN A 1200 32.05 21.49 65.73
C ASN A 1200 30.74 22.16 65.24
N GLY A 1201 30.40 22.02 63.95
CA GLY A 1201 29.10 22.43 63.40
C GLY A 1201 28.69 23.85 63.76
N THR A 1202 27.47 24.02 64.27
CA THR A 1202 26.91 25.32 64.67
C THR A 1202 27.82 26.09 65.64
N ASP A 1203 28.32 25.44 66.70
CA ASP A 1203 29.23 26.07 67.69
C ASP A 1203 30.56 26.52 67.04
N GLY A 1204 31.06 25.73 66.09
CA GLY A 1204 32.29 26.04 65.35
C GLY A 1204 32.14 27.20 64.36
N PHE A 1205 30.98 27.34 63.75
CA PHE A 1205 30.64 28.49 62.91
C PHE A 1205 30.50 29.76 63.76
N LEU A 1206 29.78 29.69 64.89
CA LEU A 1206 29.65 30.78 65.86
C LEU A 1206 31.02 31.21 66.41
N ALA A 1207 31.95 30.29 66.64
CA ALA A 1207 33.30 30.60 67.12
C ALA A 1207 34.19 31.34 66.10
N GLU A 1208 34.04 31.08 64.79
CA GLU A 1208 34.86 31.72 63.75
C GLU A 1208 34.26 33.03 63.21
N PHE A 1209 32.95 33.28 63.36
CA PHE A 1209 32.29 34.52 62.93
C PHE A 1209 31.76 35.41 64.07
N GLY A 1210 31.52 34.86 65.26
CA GLY A 1210 30.93 35.55 66.41
C GLY A 1210 29.40 35.67 66.30
N GLU A 1211 28.69 35.45 67.42
CA GLU A 1211 27.23 35.27 67.48
C GLU A 1211 26.42 36.26 66.61
N ARG A 1212 26.66 37.57 66.77
CA ARG A 1212 25.91 38.62 66.05
C ARG A 1212 26.20 38.74 64.56
N GLN A 1213 27.34 38.25 64.10
CA GLN A 1213 27.77 38.36 62.70
C GLN A 1213 27.57 37.04 61.95
N ALA A 1214 27.60 35.91 62.65
CA ALA A 1214 27.28 34.59 62.14
C ALA A 1214 25.85 34.52 61.57
N GLU A 1215 24.84 34.92 62.36
CA GLU A 1215 23.43 34.94 61.97
C GLU A 1215 23.21 35.80 60.70
N HIS A 1216 23.71 37.04 60.71
CA HIS A 1216 23.64 37.94 59.55
C HIS A 1216 24.33 37.38 58.29
N ILE A 1217 25.47 36.67 58.43
CA ILE A 1217 26.17 36.09 57.27
C ILE A 1217 25.40 34.90 56.67
N ILE A 1218 24.75 34.07 57.50
CA ILE A 1218 23.92 32.97 56.98
C ILE A 1218 22.70 33.54 56.26
N ASP A 1219 21.97 34.47 56.88
CA ASP A 1219 20.78 35.09 56.28
C ASP A 1219 21.11 35.84 54.97
N GLU A 1220 22.25 36.55 54.95
CA GLU A 1220 22.72 37.24 53.76
C GLU A 1220 23.11 36.27 52.64
N LEU A 1221 23.84 35.19 52.96
CA LEU A 1221 24.21 34.17 51.97
C LEU A 1221 23.01 33.39 51.46
N ASP A 1222 22.08 32.98 52.32
CA ASP A 1222 20.87 32.27 51.87
C ASP A 1222 20.07 33.15 50.91
N ARG A 1223 19.82 34.42 51.27
CA ARG A 1223 19.13 35.38 50.40
C ARG A 1223 19.85 35.62 49.08
N GLU A 1224 21.17 35.78 49.08
CA GLU A 1224 21.96 36.08 47.87
C GLU A 1224 22.11 34.86 46.95
N LEU A 1225 22.28 33.66 47.50
CA LEU A 1225 22.53 32.44 46.73
C LEU A 1225 21.24 31.73 46.26
N SER A 1226 20.13 31.84 47.00
CA SER A 1226 18.86 31.13 46.67
C SER A 1226 17.91 31.89 45.73
N ALA A 1227 18.04 33.23 45.64
CA ALA A 1227 17.22 34.09 44.78
C ALA A 1227 17.42 33.84 43.25
#